data_AF-A0A955XLY0-F1
#
_entry.id   AF-A0A955XLY0-F1
#
_cell.length_a   1.000
_cell.length_b   1.000
_cell.length_c   1.000
_cell.angle_alpha   90.00
_cell.angle_beta   90.00
_cell.angle_gamma   90.00
#
_symmetry.space_group_name_H-M   'P 1'
#
loop_
_entity.id
_entity.type
_entity.pdbx_description
1 polymer ?
#
loop_
_entity_poly.entity_id
_entity_poly.type
_entity_poly.pdbx_seq_one_letter_code
_entity_poly.pdbx_strand_id
1 'polypeptide(L)'
;MGEQDVLTLGEARRRAFTKQLLDDVRALELLLATDRFETGVRRIGAEQEMFLVDERLRPAKKATEVLARADDPRLTTELALFNLEGNLTPQVFGGDCLGQMERELDDLVRKTRQSAEACGADVLLAGILPTLGKADIGLDSMTPNPRYFELNRVMSRLRGGKFHVYIKGLDQFETTHDSVMFEACNTSFQIHFQVSPAEFARLYNQAQAVSAPVLAAAVNSPLLMGHRLWAETRIALFERSVDARSSGHQDRGARPRVHFGDAWVRDSVLELYRDDITRHRAVLALDQPEDAVAVVQQGGVPELYALRLHNGTVYRWNRPCYGVADGVAHLRIEHRVLPAGPSVQDEVANAALFFGLMAALSQQPVPIHEQLDFDAAKENFFSAARQGLRAQFTWTGGKVVSASTLLLEQLLPMARDGLTDAGIDGADVDRYLGLVEERVRSEQTGAQWVLSSLQAMGERGSADLRHRQVATAMRDNQRAGQPVHRWPLAQLADLPAEALASYQTARQIMTTDLCTVQPEDIVDLAASMMDWSHIRHVPVEDDEGKLVGLVSHRALLRLVANGVGRNGEDMPTVAEIMNPAPRTVGPDTPTLELIHLMREHKLACLPVVEDGTLVGLVTEPDLIEVSGRLLEEYLREGR
;
A
#
# COMPACT_ATOMS: atom_id res chain seq x y z
N MET A 1 1.77 -15.15 15.35
CA MET A 1 2.88 -15.88 14.69
C MET A 1 4.12 -15.77 15.57
N GLY A 2 4.70 -16.89 16.01
CA GLY A 2 5.87 -16.87 16.92
C GLY A 2 7.15 -16.41 16.22
N GLU A 3 7.98 -15.66 16.94
CA GLU A 3 9.37 -15.40 16.57
C GLU A 3 10.06 -16.73 16.28
N GLN A 4 10.43 -16.94 15.03
CA GLN A 4 11.16 -18.11 14.60
C GLN A 4 12.58 -17.70 14.24
N ASP A 5 13.57 -18.37 14.80
CA ASP A 5 14.99 -18.16 14.48
C ASP A 5 15.25 -18.55 13.02
N VAL A 6 15.24 -17.54 12.15
CA VAL A 6 15.50 -17.69 10.71
C VAL A 6 17.00 -17.68 10.47
N LEU A 7 17.51 -18.71 9.77
CA LEU A 7 18.94 -18.87 9.51
C LEU A 7 19.31 -18.53 8.05
N THR A 8 20.49 -17.94 7.86
CA THR A 8 21.06 -17.73 6.51
C THR A 8 21.20 -19.06 5.75
N LEU A 9 20.69 -19.09 4.53
CA LEU A 9 20.68 -20.28 3.66
C LEU A 9 22.00 -20.47 2.90
N GLY A 10 22.92 -21.25 3.47
CA GLY A 10 23.98 -21.92 2.70
C GLY A 10 23.42 -23.06 1.83
N GLU A 11 24.20 -23.56 0.85
CA GLU A 11 23.72 -24.60 -0.08
C GLU A 11 23.28 -25.89 0.62
N ALA A 12 24.06 -26.37 1.60
CA ALA A 12 23.73 -27.59 2.34
C ALA A 12 22.42 -27.45 3.13
N ARG A 13 22.25 -26.31 3.81
CA ARG A 13 21.02 -26.01 4.57
C ARG A 13 19.82 -25.87 3.64
N ARG A 14 19.99 -25.27 2.46
CA ARG A 14 18.93 -25.20 1.45
C ARG A 14 18.50 -26.59 0.99
N ARG A 15 19.44 -27.49 0.70
CA ARG A 15 19.13 -28.87 0.34
C ARG A 15 18.37 -29.60 1.45
N ALA A 16 18.78 -29.43 2.71
CA ALA A 16 18.09 -30.01 3.85
C ALA A 16 16.66 -29.45 4.00
N PHE A 17 16.48 -28.13 3.92
CA PHE A 17 15.17 -27.49 3.98
C PHE A 17 14.26 -27.92 2.81
N THR A 18 14.79 -28.01 1.59
CA THR A 18 14.02 -28.50 0.44
C THR A 18 13.59 -29.95 0.66
N LYS A 19 14.43 -30.81 1.26
CA LYS A 19 14.03 -32.17 1.60
C LYS A 19 12.87 -32.16 2.62
N GLN A 20 12.99 -31.39 3.70
CA GLN A 20 11.93 -31.26 4.70
C GLN A 20 10.62 -30.73 4.09
N LEU A 21 10.70 -29.72 3.22
CA LEU A 21 9.56 -29.19 2.48
C LEU A 21 8.86 -30.25 1.63
N LEU A 22 9.61 -31.14 0.96
CA LEU A 22 9.03 -32.25 0.21
C LEU A 22 8.40 -33.31 1.13
N ASP A 23 8.99 -33.55 2.30
CA ASP A 23 8.44 -34.48 3.30
C ASP A 23 7.15 -33.90 3.93
N ASP A 24 7.07 -32.58 4.16
CA ASP A 24 5.84 -31.90 4.58
C ASP A 24 4.72 -32.02 3.54
N VAL A 25 5.04 -31.88 2.25
CA VAL A 25 4.05 -32.08 1.17
C VAL A 25 3.54 -33.53 1.14
N ARG A 26 4.42 -34.52 1.33
CA ARG A 26 4.01 -35.93 1.44
C ARG A 26 3.15 -36.19 2.68
N ALA A 27 3.46 -35.56 3.81
CA ALA A 27 2.65 -35.64 5.01
C ALA A 27 1.25 -35.03 4.77
N LEU A 28 1.18 -33.89 4.08
CA LEU A 28 -0.08 -33.28 3.66
C LEU A 28 -0.89 -34.20 2.73
N GLU A 29 -0.25 -34.85 1.76
CA GLU A 29 -0.89 -35.85 0.89
C GLU A 29 -1.50 -37.00 1.70
N LEU A 30 -0.78 -37.52 2.70
CA LEU A 30 -1.27 -38.57 3.59
C LEU A 30 -2.45 -38.10 4.45
N LEU A 31 -2.40 -36.87 5.01
CA LEU A 31 -3.51 -36.29 5.76
C LEU A 31 -4.78 -36.17 4.90
N LEU A 32 -4.64 -35.72 3.66
CA LEU A 32 -5.73 -35.60 2.70
C LEU A 32 -6.30 -36.97 2.31
N ALA A 33 -5.46 -37.98 2.11
CA ALA A 33 -5.89 -39.33 1.75
C ALA A 33 -6.54 -40.10 2.92
N THR A 34 -6.39 -39.63 4.16
CA THR A 34 -6.91 -40.27 5.37
C THR A 34 -7.99 -39.45 6.09
N ASP A 35 -8.52 -38.41 5.42
CA ASP A 35 -9.60 -37.54 5.92
C ASP A 35 -9.35 -36.96 7.33
N ARG A 36 -8.10 -36.60 7.64
CA ARG A 36 -7.72 -36.10 8.98
C ARG A 36 -7.76 -34.58 9.12
N PHE A 37 -8.72 -33.96 8.45
CA PHE A 37 -9.01 -32.54 8.56
C PHE A 37 -10.32 -32.31 9.30
N GLU A 38 -10.41 -31.19 10.00
CA GLU A 38 -11.69 -30.74 10.55
C GLU A 38 -12.71 -30.52 9.42
N THR A 39 -13.90 -31.10 9.59
CA THR A 39 -15.01 -30.98 8.64
C THR A 39 -16.29 -30.63 9.37
N GLY A 40 -17.29 -30.09 8.66
CA GLY A 40 -18.60 -29.74 9.24
C GLY A 40 -18.63 -28.47 10.08
N VAL A 41 -17.49 -27.82 10.33
CA VAL A 41 -17.40 -26.51 10.98
C VAL A 41 -16.73 -25.53 10.03
N ARG A 42 -17.24 -24.30 10.00
CA ARG A 42 -16.66 -23.19 9.23
C ARG A 42 -16.37 -22.05 10.17
N ARG A 43 -15.14 -21.55 10.15
CA ARG A 43 -14.72 -20.37 10.89
C ARG A 43 -14.27 -19.26 9.96
N ILE A 44 -14.48 -18.03 10.41
CA ILE A 44 -13.94 -16.81 9.82
C ILE A 44 -12.93 -16.18 10.77
N GLY A 45 -12.00 -15.41 10.23
CA GLY A 45 -11.04 -14.64 11.03
C GLY A 45 -10.53 -13.45 10.24
N ALA A 46 -9.75 -12.58 10.87
CA ALA A 46 -9.13 -11.46 10.20
C ALA A 46 -7.77 -11.07 10.82
N GLU A 47 -6.92 -10.46 10.01
CA GLU A 47 -5.67 -9.82 10.38
C GLU A 47 -5.78 -8.33 9.99
N GLN A 48 -5.47 -7.44 10.94
CA GLN A 48 -5.52 -5.99 10.77
C GLN A 48 -4.11 -5.41 10.79
N GLU A 49 -3.69 -4.79 9.69
CA GLU A 49 -2.48 -3.96 9.67
C GLU A 49 -2.83 -2.48 9.86
N MET A 50 -1.93 -1.74 10.49
CA MET A 50 -2.16 -0.35 10.91
C MET A 50 -0.92 0.51 10.70
N PHE A 51 -1.10 1.78 10.34
CA PHE A 51 -0.02 2.77 10.41
C PHE A 51 0.02 3.43 11.80
N LEU A 52 1.23 3.60 12.32
CA LEU A 52 1.53 4.53 13.40
C LEU A 52 1.92 5.87 12.81
N VAL A 53 1.32 6.94 13.29
CA VAL A 53 1.59 8.31 12.84
C VAL A 53 1.97 9.24 13.99
N ASP A 54 2.81 10.22 13.74
CA ASP A 54 3.20 11.23 14.74
C ASP A 54 2.17 12.37 14.83
N GLU A 55 2.46 13.39 15.64
CA GLU A 55 1.62 14.59 15.78
C GLU A 55 1.36 15.32 14.45
N ARG A 56 2.19 15.06 13.42
CA ARG A 56 2.13 15.68 12.09
C ARG A 56 1.51 14.73 11.08
N LEU A 57 0.95 13.61 11.54
CA LEU A 57 0.36 12.56 10.72
C LEU A 57 1.38 11.92 9.77
N ARG A 58 2.69 11.98 10.08
CA ARG A 58 3.78 11.30 9.33
C ARG A 58 4.08 9.95 9.98
N PRO A 59 4.73 8.99 9.29
CA PRO A 59 5.07 7.70 9.89
C PRO A 59 5.84 7.83 11.21
N ALA A 60 5.30 7.26 12.29
CA ALA A 60 5.95 7.21 13.60
C ALA A 60 6.65 5.87 13.80
N LYS A 61 7.99 5.87 13.88
CA LYS A 61 8.83 4.68 14.11
C LYS A 61 8.76 4.20 15.56
N LYS A 62 7.57 3.79 16.02
CA LYS A 62 7.21 3.53 17.42
C LYS A 62 6.64 2.15 17.70
N ALA A 63 6.60 1.24 16.72
CA ALA A 63 5.97 -0.07 16.81
C ALA A 63 6.37 -0.87 18.05
N THR A 64 7.67 -1.01 18.32
CA THR A 64 8.17 -1.79 19.47
C THR A 64 7.75 -1.20 20.81
N GLU A 65 7.74 0.12 20.92
CA GLU A 65 7.34 0.85 22.14
C GLU A 65 5.83 0.72 22.37
N VAL A 66 5.04 0.83 21.30
CA VAL A 66 3.58 0.67 21.34
C VAL A 66 3.20 -0.77 21.70
N LEU A 67 3.87 -1.77 21.14
CA LEU A 67 3.64 -3.19 21.46
C LEU A 67 3.94 -3.51 22.92
N ALA A 68 5.11 -3.07 23.40
CA ALA A 68 5.52 -3.29 24.79
C ALA A 68 4.53 -2.65 25.78
N ARG A 69 3.90 -1.53 25.40
CA ARG A 69 2.89 -0.86 26.21
C ARG A 69 1.51 -1.49 26.10
N ALA A 70 1.10 -1.87 24.89
CA ALA A 70 -0.20 -2.48 24.66
C ALA A 70 -0.32 -3.81 25.41
N ASP A 71 0.78 -4.57 25.49
CA ASP A 71 0.83 -5.89 26.15
C ASP A 71 -0.40 -6.72 25.74
N ASP A 72 -0.61 -6.81 24.42
CA ASP A 72 -1.72 -7.54 23.82
C ASP A 72 -1.16 -8.66 22.93
N PRO A 73 -1.44 -9.94 23.25
CA PRO A 73 -0.91 -11.06 22.47
C PRO A 73 -1.48 -11.11 21.04
N ARG A 74 -2.54 -10.36 20.74
CA ARG A 74 -3.07 -10.23 19.37
C ARG A 74 -2.14 -9.40 18.48
N LEU A 75 -1.36 -8.49 19.05
CA LEU A 75 -0.53 -7.55 18.31
C LEU A 75 0.89 -8.07 18.08
N THR A 76 1.45 -7.78 16.91
CA THR A 76 2.82 -8.12 16.53
C THR A 76 3.43 -7.02 15.65
N THR A 77 4.75 -7.08 15.46
CA THR A 77 5.45 -6.19 14.54
C THR A 77 5.18 -6.55 13.08
N GLU A 78 5.23 -5.53 12.23
CA GLU A 78 5.38 -5.68 10.77
C GLU A 78 6.80 -5.30 10.32
N LEU A 79 7.05 -5.34 8.99
CA LEU A 79 8.36 -5.04 8.40
C LEU A 79 8.96 -3.70 8.88
N ALA A 80 8.15 -2.65 9.01
CA ALA A 80 8.60 -1.34 9.46
C ALA A 80 8.13 -0.97 10.86
N LEU A 81 8.93 -0.14 11.52
CA LEU A 81 8.67 0.41 12.85
C LEU A 81 7.45 1.34 12.92
N PHE A 82 6.85 1.69 11.79
CA PHE A 82 5.61 2.48 11.72
C PHE A 82 4.39 1.64 11.32
N ASN A 83 4.54 0.31 11.24
CA ASN A 83 3.44 -0.62 11.01
C ASN A 83 3.27 -1.58 12.19
N LEU A 84 2.02 -1.96 12.45
CA LEU A 84 1.64 -3.00 13.39
C LEU A 84 0.63 -3.94 12.73
N GLU A 85 0.65 -5.21 13.11
CA GLU A 85 -0.36 -6.19 12.74
C GLU A 85 -1.08 -6.67 14.01
N GLY A 86 -2.39 -6.87 13.93
CA GLY A 86 -3.18 -7.53 14.96
C GLY A 86 -3.99 -8.68 14.40
N ASN A 87 -4.03 -9.80 15.12
CA ASN A 87 -4.73 -11.02 14.73
C ASN A 87 -6.01 -11.17 15.55
N LEU A 88 -7.16 -11.32 14.89
CA LEU A 88 -8.44 -11.49 15.56
C LEU A 88 -8.71 -12.97 15.87
N THR A 89 -9.56 -13.20 16.87
CA THR A 89 -9.99 -14.52 17.28
C THR A 89 -10.87 -15.14 16.18
N PRO A 90 -10.60 -16.39 15.75
CA PRO A 90 -11.47 -17.08 14.80
C PRO A 90 -12.87 -17.30 15.37
N GLN A 91 -13.90 -16.91 14.60
CA GLN A 91 -15.31 -17.06 14.97
C GLN A 91 -15.98 -18.14 14.13
N VAL A 92 -16.89 -18.92 14.70
CA VAL A 92 -17.73 -19.83 13.91
C VAL A 92 -18.63 -18.99 12.98
N PHE A 93 -18.71 -19.37 11.71
CA PHE A 93 -19.49 -18.67 10.70
C PHE A 93 -20.99 -18.94 10.91
N GLY A 94 -21.72 -17.93 11.38
CA GLY A 94 -23.14 -18.01 11.74
C GLY A 94 -23.44 -17.10 12.94
N GLY A 95 -24.71 -16.85 13.23
CA GLY A 95 -25.13 -15.98 14.34
C GLY A 95 -24.59 -14.55 14.21
N ASP A 96 -24.13 -13.98 15.32
CA ASP A 96 -23.60 -12.60 15.37
C ASP A 96 -22.08 -12.52 15.13
N CYS A 97 -21.49 -13.47 14.39
CA CYS A 97 -20.03 -13.55 14.21
C CYS A 97 -19.42 -12.32 13.54
N LEU A 98 -20.17 -11.60 12.68
CA LEU A 98 -19.73 -10.35 12.06
C LEU A 98 -19.71 -9.21 13.09
N GLY A 99 -20.77 -9.07 13.89
CA GLY A 99 -20.78 -8.14 15.01
C GLY A 99 -19.71 -8.45 16.06
N GLN A 100 -19.39 -9.72 16.31
CA GLN A 100 -18.26 -10.11 17.18
C GLN A 100 -16.91 -9.67 16.59
N MET A 101 -16.71 -9.87 15.28
CA MET A 101 -15.51 -9.41 14.57
C MET A 101 -15.36 -7.88 14.66
N GLU A 102 -16.43 -7.10 14.44
CA GLU A 102 -16.38 -5.64 14.58
C GLU A 102 -16.00 -5.21 15.99
N ARG A 103 -16.64 -5.79 17.03
CA ARG A 103 -16.36 -5.45 18.43
C ARG A 103 -14.92 -5.77 18.82
N GLU A 104 -14.39 -6.91 18.38
CA GLU A 104 -12.99 -7.28 18.64
C GLU A 104 -12.02 -6.36 17.88
N LEU A 105 -12.34 -5.99 16.64
CA LEU A 105 -11.53 -5.07 15.84
C LEU A 105 -11.49 -3.67 16.45
N ASP A 106 -12.63 -3.13 16.85
CA ASP A 106 -12.73 -1.85 17.56
C ASP A 106 -11.93 -1.87 18.86
N ASP A 107 -12.02 -2.95 19.64
CA ASP A 107 -11.25 -3.12 20.87
C ASP A 107 -9.73 -3.11 20.60
N LEU A 108 -9.29 -3.89 19.61
CA LEU A 108 -7.89 -3.98 19.19
C LEU A 108 -7.35 -2.61 18.73
N VAL A 109 -8.06 -1.92 17.84
CA VAL A 109 -7.66 -0.60 17.31
C VAL A 109 -7.66 0.43 18.44
N ARG A 110 -8.67 0.44 19.31
CA ARG A 110 -8.75 1.34 20.46
C ARG A 110 -7.60 1.13 21.43
N LYS A 111 -7.26 -0.12 21.77
CA LYS A 111 -6.15 -0.44 22.69
C LYS A 111 -4.79 -0.07 22.07
N THR A 112 -4.61 -0.33 20.78
CA THR A 112 -3.41 0.07 20.02
C THR A 112 -3.27 1.59 20.03
N ARG A 113 -4.36 2.33 19.73
CA ARG A 113 -4.39 3.79 19.74
C ARG A 113 -4.08 4.38 21.11
N GLN A 114 -4.68 3.88 22.19
CA GLN A 114 -4.36 4.32 23.56
C GLN A 114 -2.88 4.11 23.91
N SER A 115 -2.29 3.04 23.41
CA SER A 115 -0.86 2.73 23.61
C SER A 115 0.03 3.65 22.76
N ALA A 116 -0.37 3.91 21.51
CA ALA A 116 0.30 4.84 20.62
C ALA A 116 0.31 6.27 21.16
N GLU A 117 -0.84 6.78 21.63
CA GLU A 117 -0.98 8.13 22.19
C GLU A 117 0.00 8.38 23.33
N ALA A 118 0.16 7.39 24.20
CA ALA A 118 1.09 7.47 25.32
C ALA A 118 2.57 7.37 24.92
N CYS A 119 2.85 6.96 23.68
CA CYS A 119 4.18 6.94 23.05
C CYS A 119 4.41 8.14 22.11
N GLY A 120 3.49 9.12 22.08
CA GLY A 120 3.56 10.29 21.20
C GLY A 120 3.22 9.98 19.74
N ALA A 121 2.40 8.95 19.49
CA ALA A 121 1.93 8.54 18.18
C ALA A 121 0.40 8.34 18.18
N ASP A 122 -0.17 8.04 17.02
CA ASP A 122 -1.57 7.68 16.83
C ASP A 122 -1.68 6.53 15.81
N VAL A 123 -2.86 5.94 15.68
CA VAL A 123 -3.18 4.88 14.73
C VAL A 123 -4.07 5.43 13.62
N LEU A 124 -3.69 5.16 12.36
CA LEU A 124 -4.44 5.50 11.16
C LEU A 124 -4.61 4.28 10.27
N LEU A 125 -5.86 4.01 9.86
CA LEU A 125 -6.20 2.90 8.95
C LEU A 125 -6.24 3.39 7.50
N ALA A 126 -5.32 2.95 6.66
CA ALA A 126 -5.28 3.27 5.23
C ALA A 126 -4.64 2.11 4.45
N GLY A 127 -4.88 1.98 3.15
CA GLY A 127 -4.09 1.03 2.35
C GLY A 127 -2.65 1.52 2.20
N ILE A 128 -2.47 2.80 1.87
CA ILE A 128 -1.18 3.49 1.87
C ILE A 128 -1.40 4.81 2.60
N LEU A 129 -0.52 5.14 3.56
CA LEU A 129 -0.61 6.37 4.31
C LEU A 129 -0.43 7.59 3.37
N PRO A 130 -1.39 8.54 3.31
CA PRO A 130 -1.33 9.68 2.38
C PRO A 130 -0.08 10.57 2.50
N THR A 131 0.51 10.60 3.70
CA THR A 131 1.66 11.43 4.07
C THR A 131 2.99 10.68 4.01
N LEU A 132 2.99 9.40 3.61
CA LEU A 132 4.20 8.60 3.46
C LEU A 132 5.11 9.17 2.37
N GLY A 133 6.39 9.38 2.67
CA GLY A 133 7.40 9.84 1.73
C GLY A 133 8.55 8.85 1.56
N LYS A 134 9.40 9.11 0.55
CA LYS A 134 10.57 8.26 0.23
C LYS A 134 11.55 8.15 1.40
N ALA A 135 11.77 9.24 2.13
CA ALA A 135 12.67 9.29 3.27
C ALA A 135 12.24 8.36 4.43
N ASP A 136 10.96 7.98 4.47
CA ASP A 136 10.44 7.12 5.54
C ASP A 136 10.79 5.63 5.30
N ILE A 137 11.26 5.25 4.11
CA ILE A 137 11.38 3.85 3.65
C ILE A 137 12.85 3.35 3.72
N GLY A 138 13.68 4.02 4.52
CA GLY A 138 15.05 3.59 4.80
C GLY A 138 15.14 2.33 5.67
N LEU A 139 16.31 1.66 5.65
CA LEU A 139 16.57 0.50 6.52
C LEU A 139 16.54 0.84 8.02
N ASP A 140 16.75 2.11 8.36
CA ASP A 140 16.60 2.63 9.72
C ASP A 140 15.14 2.62 10.21
N SER A 141 14.18 2.50 9.28
CA SER A 141 12.77 2.25 9.60
C SER A 141 12.42 0.77 9.74
N MET A 142 13.32 -0.16 9.40
CA MET A 142 13.03 -1.59 9.48
C MET A 142 12.92 -2.03 10.94
N THR A 143 11.91 -2.84 11.25
CA THR A 143 11.82 -3.49 12.56
C THR A 143 13.07 -4.33 12.82
N PRO A 144 13.70 -4.24 14.00
CA PRO A 144 14.96 -4.93 14.30
C PRO A 144 14.77 -6.43 14.54
N ASN A 145 14.24 -7.15 13.55
CA ASN A 145 14.01 -8.60 13.57
C ASN A 145 14.96 -9.29 12.57
N PRO A 146 15.77 -10.28 13.00
CA PRO A 146 16.70 -11.01 12.13
C PRO A 146 16.04 -11.57 10.86
N ARG A 147 14.76 -11.98 10.93
CA ARG A 147 13.98 -12.48 9.81
C ARG A 147 13.87 -11.44 8.68
N TYR A 148 13.58 -10.19 9.01
CA TYR A 148 13.38 -9.13 8.00
C TYR A 148 14.70 -8.75 7.32
N PHE A 149 15.79 -8.68 8.07
CA PHE A 149 17.11 -8.44 7.48
C PHE A 149 17.58 -9.56 6.57
N GLU A 150 17.35 -10.83 6.94
CA GLU A 150 17.70 -11.96 6.08
C GLU A 150 16.81 -12.02 4.83
N LEU A 151 15.51 -11.74 4.97
CA LEU A 151 14.59 -11.62 3.83
C LEU A 151 15.08 -10.54 2.85
N ASN A 152 15.38 -9.34 3.35
CA ASN A 152 15.94 -8.24 2.56
C ASN A 152 17.20 -8.67 1.82
N ARG A 153 18.17 -9.26 2.53
CA ARG A 153 19.43 -9.72 1.97
C ARG A 153 19.25 -10.76 0.87
N VAL A 154 18.34 -11.73 1.06
CA VAL A 154 18.09 -12.80 0.09
C VAL A 154 17.37 -12.27 -1.13
N MET A 155 16.35 -11.42 -0.97
CA MET A 155 15.61 -10.83 -2.08
C MET A 155 16.49 -9.93 -2.93
N SER A 156 17.29 -9.04 -2.33
CA SER A 156 18.23 -8.19 -3.07
C SER A 156 19.29 -9.01 -3.81
N ARG A 157 19.78 -10.11 -3.22
CA ARG A 157 20.72 -11.03 -3.90
C ARG A 157 20.08 -11.73 -5.08
N LEU A 158 18.84 -12.21 -4.95
CA LEU A 158 18.12 -12.89 -6.03
C LEU A 158 17.83 -11.96 -7.21
N ARG A 159 17.47 -10.70 -6.90
CA ARG A 159 17.25 -9.66 -7.91
C ARG A 159 18.53 -9.34 -8.68
N GLY A 160 19.68 -9.29 -7.99
CA GLY A 160 20.98 -9.01 -8.60
C GLY A 160 21.20 -7.53 -8.97
N GLY A 161 20.42 -6.62 -8.40
CA GLY A 161 20.46 -5.18 -8.65
C GLY A 161 19.40 -4.45 -7.82
N LYS A 162 19.23 -3.15 -8.07
CA LYS A 162 18.15 -2.35 -7.47
C LYS A 162 16.79 -2.84 -7.96
N PHE A 163 15.79 -2.74 -7.11
CA PHE A 163 14.40 -2.88 -7.49
C PHE A 163 13.98 -1.61 -8.23
N HIS A 164 13.23 -1.78 -9.32
CA HIS A 164 12.67 -0.69 -10.11
C HIS A 164 11.16 -0.80 -10.04
N VAL A 165 10.54 0.30 -9.62
CA VAL A 165 9.09 0.43 -9.49
C VAL A 165 8.65 1.51 -10.46
N TYR A 166 7.76 1.13 -11.37
CA TYR A 166 7.09 2.04 -12.28
C TYR A 166 5.59 1.79 -12.19
N ILE A 167 4.84 2.82 -11.81
CA ILE A 167 3.38 2.78 -11.71
C ILE A 167 2.84 4.04 -12.40
N LYS A 168 1.93 3.82 -13.35
CA LYS A 168 1.23 4.88 -14.06
C LYS A 168 -0.22 4.94 -13.60
N GLY A 169 -0.65 6.09 -13.10
CA GLY A 169 -2.04 6.42 -12.80
C GLY A 169 -2.40 7.79 -13.39
N LEU A 170 -3.04 8.66 -12.59
CA LEU A 170 -3.25 10.07 -12.97
C LEU A 170 -1.92 10.82 -13.03
N ASP A 171 -1.04 10.52 -12.07
CA ASP A 171 0.37 10.91 -12.07
C ASP A 171 1.24 9.69 -12.45
N GLN A 172 2.52 9.92 -12.69
CA GLN A 172 3.51 8.87 -12.96
C GLN A 172 4.46 8.77 -11.76
N PHE A 173 4.66 7.55 -11.26
CA PHE A 173 5.62 7.27 -10.20
C PHE A 173 6.67 6.29 -10.73
N GLU A 174 7.92 6.72 -10.70
CA GLU A 174 9.07 5.90 -11.07
C GLU A 174 10.19 6.08 -10.06
N THR A 175 10.69 4.97 -9.52
CA THR A 175 11.81 5.03 -8.59
C THR A 175 12.62 3.73 -8.56
N THR A 176 13.85 3.84 -8.07
CA THR A 176 14.68 2.68 -7.75
C THR A 176 14.99 2.64 -6.27
N HIS A 177 15.03 1.42 -5.72
CA HIS A 177 15.35 1.19 -4.31
C HIS A 177 16.18 -0.09 -4.15
N ASP A 178 16.87 -0.22 -3.02
CA ASP A 178 17.85 -1.28 -2.76
C ASP A 178 17.40 -2.29 -1.69
N SER A 179 16.24 -2.07 -1.09
CA SER A 179 15.71 -2.90 0.00
C SER A 179 14.24 -3.29 -0.19
N VAL A 180 13.77 -4.31 0.53
CA VAL A 180 12.35 -4.72 0.49
C VAL A 180 11.40 -3.74 1.19
N MET A 181 11.90 -2.64 1.76
CA MET A 181 11.13 -1.69 2.57
C MET A 181 9.94 -1.04 1.85
N PHE A 182 9.91 -1.05 0.51
CA PHE A 182 8.74 -0.60 -0.25
C PHE A 182 7.48 -1.43 0.03
N GLU A 183 7.62 -2.65 0.56
CA GLU A 183 6.50 -3.43 1.09
C GLU A 183 5.82 -2.71 2.26
N ALA A 184 6.58 -2.06 3.14
CA ALA A 184 6.05 -1.37 4.32
C ALA A 184 5.16 -0.16 3.99
N CYS A 185 5.12 0.26 2.73
CA CYS A 185 4.15 1.25 2.26
C CYS A 185 2.70 0.76 2.33
N ASN A 186 2.48 -0.55 2.48
CA ASN A 186 1.18 -1.18 2.35
C ASN A 186 0.68 -1.64 3.72
N THR A 187 -0.58 -1.35 4.05
CA THR A 187 -1.31 -2.06 5.11
C THR A 187 -2.63 -2.64 4.59
N SER A 188 -3.03 -3.79 5.13
CA SER A 188 -4.13 -4.62 4.66
C SER A 188 -5.08 -5.06 5.78
N PHE A 189 -6.29 -5.44 5.38
CA PHE A 189 -7.26 -6.13 6.23
C PHE A 189 -7.50 -7.52 5.63
N GLN A 190 -6.77 -8.52 6.11
CA GLN A 190 -6.77 -9.85 5.49
C GLN A 190 -7.83 -10.71 6.17
N ILE A 191 -8.72 -11.34 5.39
CA ILE A 191 -9.83 -12.14 5.94
C ILE A 191 -9.66 -13.62 5.65
N HIS A 192 -10.03 -14.46 6.60
CA HIS A 192 -9.81 -15.90 6.56
C HIS A 192 -11.15 -16.62 6.46
N PHE A 193 -11.23 -17.62 5.59
CA PHE A 193 -12.41 -18.46 5.43
C PHE A 193 -11.99 -19.94 5.49
N GLN A 194 -12.39 -20.64 6.54
CA GLN A 194 -12.12 -22.08 6.68
C GLN A 194 -12.87 -22.88 5.61
N VAL A 195 -12.23 -23.89 5.06
CA VAL A 195 -12.79 -24.76 4.01
C VAL A 195 -12.42 -26.22 4.26
N SER A 196 -13.27 -27.15 3.86
CA SER A 196 -12.90 -28.58 3.88
C SER A 196 -12.06 -28.95 2.65
N PRO A 197 -11.23 -30.01 2.74
CA PRO A 197 -10.46 -30.49 1.58
C PRO A 197 -11.31 -30.80 0.34
N ALA A 198 -12.49 -31.40 0.53
CA ALA A 198 -13.35 -31.85 -0.57
C ALA A 198 -13.95 -30.70 -1.40
N GLU A 199 -14.14 -29.53 -0.80
CA GLU A 199 -14.68 -28.33 -1.48
C GLU A 199 -13.60 -27.29 -1.81
N PHE A 200 -12.33 -27.57 -1.46
CA PHE A 200 -11.25 -26.58 -1.51
C PHE A 200 -11.11 -25.94 -2.89
N ALA A 201 -10.95 -26.75 -3.95
CA ALA A 201 -10.73 -26.23 -5.31
C ALA A 201 -11.87 -25.31 -5.77
N ARG A 202 -13.11 -25.75 -5.49
CA ARG A 202 -14.32 -24.99 -5.82
C ARG A 202 -14.35 -23.65 -5.10
N LEU A 203 -14.16 -23.63 -3.77
CA LEU A 203 -14.21 -22.40 -2.98
C LEU A 203 -13.02 -21.48 -3.26
N TYR A 204 -11.84 -22.04 -3.51
CA TYR A 204 -10.67 -21.23 -3.88
C TYR A 204 -10.89 -20.50 -5.21
N ASN A 205 -11.45 -21.18 -6.21
CA ASN A 205 -11.82 -20.55 -7.49
C ASN A 205 -12.90 -19.48 -7.29
N GLN A 206 -13.86 -19.70 -6.38
CA GLN A 206 -14.85 -18.69 -6.02
C GLN A 206 -14.21 -17.46 -5.40
N ALA A 207 -13.29 -17.64 -4.43
CA ALA A 207 -12.56 -16.55 -3.80
C ALA A 207 -11.79 -15.72 -4.85
N GLN A 208 -11.14 -16.38 -5.81
CA GLN A 208 -10.50 -15.70 -6.95
C GLN A 208 -11.50 -14.90 -7.80
N ALA A 209 -12.63 -15.50 -8.19
CA ALA A 209 -13.62 -14.83 -9.02
C ALA A 209 -14.24 -13.58 -8.35
N VAL A 210 -14.55 -13.66 -7.05
CA VAL A 210 -15.17 -12.54 -6.31
C VAL A 210 -14.17 -11.50 -5.83
N SER A 211 -12.86 -11.76 -5.93
CA SER A 211 -11.82 -10.83 -5.50
C SER A 211 -11.95 -9.45 -6.17
N ALA A 212 -12.28 -9.42 -7.47
CA ALA A 212 -12.41 -8.19 -8.25
C ALA A 212 -13.59 -7.29 -7.79
N PRO A 213 -14.85 -7.78 -7.74
CA PRO A 213 -15.96 -6.94 -7.28
C PRO A 213 -15.84 -6.53 -5.82
N VAL A 214 -15.35 -7.39 -4.93
CA VAL A 214 -15.12 -7.01 -3.52
C VAL A 214 -14.05 -5.92 -3.45
N LEU A 215 -12.93 -6.07 -4.16
CA LEU A 215 -11.89 -5.04 -4.19
C LEU A 215 -12.40 -3.71 -4.72
N ALA A 216 -13.21 -3.71 -5.79
CA ALA A 216 -13.74 -2.48 -6.38
C ALA A 216 -14.51 -1.61 -5.38
N ALA A 217 -15.25 -2.23 -4.46
CA ALA A 217 -15.97 -1.54 -3.38
C ALA A 217 -15.07 -1.15 -2.19
N ALA A 218 -13.91 -1.80 -2.04
CA ALA A 218 -13.01 -1.68 -0.90
C ALA A 218 -11.81 -0.74 -1.13
N VAL A 219 -11.52 -0.34 -2.38
CA VAL A 219 -10.31 0.44 -2.73
C VAL A 219 -10.05 1.65 -1.82
N ASN A 220 -8.82 1.75 -1.29
CA ASN A 220 -8.41 2.73 -0.27
C ASN A 220 -6.91 3.11 -0.32
N SER A 221 -6.24 3.05 -1.48
CA SER A 221 -4.84 3.48 -1.60
C SER A 221 -4.51 4.23 -2.90
N PRO A 222 -5.10 5.42 -3.11
CA PRO A 222 -4.91 6.19 -4.34
C PRO A 222 -3.60 6.97 -4.42
N LEU A 223 -2.86 7.07 -3.32
CA LEU A 223 -1.65 7.88 -3.22
C LEU A 223 -0.43 7.02 -2.88
N LEU A 224 0.72 7.37 -3.47
CA LEU A 224 2.03 6.89 -3.06
C LEU A 224 3.03 8.03 -3.18
N MET A 225 3.66 8.43 -2.06
CA MET A 225 4.65 9.52 -2.05
C MET A 225 4.15 10.80 -2.73
N GLY A 226 2.89 11.14 -2.49
CA GLY A 226 2.21 12.31 -3.05
C GLY A 226 1.76 12.20 -4.51
N HIS A 227 1.95 11.06 -5.18
CA HIS A 227 1.50 10.82 -6.55
C HIS A 227 0.13 10.14 -6.55
N ARG A 228 -0.79 10.61 -7.38
CA ARG A 228 -2.13 10.03 -7.59
C ARG A 228 -2.05 8.88 -8.58
N LEU A 229 -2.15 7.65 -8.09
CA LEU A 229 -1.90 6.43 -8.86
C LEU A 229 -3.19 5.63 -9.08
N TRP A 230 -3.18 4.33 -8.78
CA TRP A 230 -4.34 3.45 -8.94
C TRP A 230 -5.28 3.60 -7.76
N ALA A 231 -6.58 3.32 -7.94
CA ALA A 231 -7.53 3.32 -6.81
C ALA A 231 -7.04 2.43 -5.64
N GLU A 232 -6.41 1.30 -5.97
CA GLU A 232 -5.69 0.43 -5.05
C GLU A 232 -4.23 0.24 -5.50
N THR A 233 -3.39 1.23 -5.21
CA THR A 233 -1.96 1.22 -5.59
C THR A 233 -1.17 0.10 -4.93
N ARG A 234 -1.60 -0.40 -3.77
CA ARG A 234 -0.94 -1.52 -3.08
C ARG A 234 -0.75 -2.75 -3.99
N ILE A 235 -1.72 -3.03 -4.87
CA ILE A 235 -1.63 -4.18 -5.78
C ILE A 235 -0.42 -4.05 -6.70
N ALA A 236 -0.29 -2.90 -7.38
CA ALA A 236 0.84 -2.64 -8.28
C ALA A 236 2.17 -2.51 -7.53
N LEU A 237 2.16 -1.87 -6.36
CA LEU A 237 3.35 -1.65 -5.55
C LEU A 237 3.90 -2.97 -5.01
N PHE A 238 3.06 -3.84 -4.49
CA PHE A 238 3.51 -5.11 -3.91
C PHE A 238 4.07 -6.04 -4.98
N GLU A 239 3.44 -6.10 -6.17
CA GLU A 239 3.93 -6.89 -7.30
C GLU A 239 5.35 -6.52 -7.75
N ARG A 240 5.80 -5.28 -7.50
CA ARG A 240 7.13 -4.79 -7.90
C ARG A 240 8.13 -4.72 -6.75
N SER A 241 7.70 -4.36 -5.54
CA SER A 241 8.57 -4.08 -4.39
C SER A 241 9.33 -5.30 -3.87
N VAL A 242 8.76 -6.51 -4.01
CA VAL A 242 9.40 -7.78 -3.63
C VAL A 242 9.68 -8.69 -4.84
N ASP A 243 9.70 -8.12 -6.05
CA ASP A 243 10.00 -8.89 -7.25
C ASP A 243 11.49 -9.28 -7.29
N ALA A 244 11.79 -10.49 -6.83
CA ALA A 244 13.14 -11.03 -6.78
C ALA A 244 13.66 -11.56 -8.14
N ARG A 245 12.90 -11.42 -9.24
CA ARG A 245 13.33 -11.91 -10.57
C ARG A 245 14.42 -10.99 -11.14
N SER A 246 15.50 -11.59 -11.64
CA SER A 246 16.46 -10.87 -12.49
C SER A 246 15.91 -10.66 -13.91
N SER A 247 16.53 -9.79 -14.71
CA SER A 247 16.13 -9.51 -16.10
C SER A 247 15.95 -10.79 -16.93
N GLY A 248 16.94 -11.68 -16.94
CA GLY A 248 16.84 -12.96 -17.67
C GLY A 248 15.79 -13.95 -17.13
N HIS A 249 15.26 -13.75 -15.91
CA HIS A 249 14.08 -14.49 -15.44
C HIS A 249 12.78 -13.85 -15.93
N GLN A 250 12.72 -12.51 -15.94
CA GLN A 250 11.57 -11.77 -16.48
C GLN A 250 11.37 -12.07 -17.98
N ASP A 251 12.46 -12.07 -18.76
CA ASP A 251 12.41 -12.36 -20.21
C ASP A 251 11.91 -13.78 -20.53
N ARG A 252 12.10 -14.73 -19.60
CA ARG A 252 11.60 -16.11 -19.72
C ARG A 252 10.18 -16.29 -19.16
N GLY A 253 9.50 -15.20 -18.79
CA GLY A 253 8.16 -15.25 -18.20
C GLY A 253 8.11 -15.90 -16.83
N ALA A 254 9.20 -15.90 -16.06
CA ALA A 254 9.19 -16.45 -14.71
C ALA A 254 8.15 -15.71 -13.85
N ARG A 255 7.36 -16.46 -13.06
CA ARG A 255 6.29 -15.87 -12.24
C ARG A 255 6.87 -15.05 -11.07
N PRO A 256 6.35 -13.85 -10.78
CA PRO A 256 6.69 -13.13 -9.55
C PRO A 256 6.15 -13.86 -8.32
N ARG A 257 6.74 -13.60 -7.14
CA ARG A 257 6.25 -14.18 -5.88
C ARG A 257 4.90 -13.62 -5.46
N VAL A 258 4.63 -12.37 -5.78
CA VAL A 258 3.32 -11.74 -5.61
C VAL A 258 2.52 -11.97 -6.89
N HIS A 259 1.36 -12.63 -6.80
CA HIS A 259 0.56 -12.91 -8.00
C HIS A 259 -0.89 -13.30 -7.69
N PHE A 260 -1.76 -13.14 -8.68
CA PHE A 260 -3.17 -13.57 -8.64
C PHE A 260 -3.35 -15.08 -8.91
N GLY A 261 -2.54 -15.64 -9.79
CA GLY A 261 -2.64 -17.00 -10.33
C GLY A 261 -2.62 -17.00 -11.87
N ASP A 262 -2.55 -18.19 -12.46
CA ASP A 262 -2.55 -18.38 -13.93
C ASP A 262 -3.58 -19.43 -14.41
N ALA A 263 -4.32 -20.07 -13.52
CA ALA A 263 -5.38 -21.01 -13.85
C ALA A 263 -6.30 -21.24 -12.65
N TRP A 264 -7.51 -21.74 -12.92
CA TRP A 264 -8.39 -22.33 -11.93
C TRP A 264 -7.76 -23.59 -11.32
N VAL A 265 -7.96 -23.80 -10.02
CA VAL A 265 -7.61 -25.04 -9.31
C VAL A 265 -8.60 -26.13 -9.72
N ARG A 266 -8.13 -27.36 -9.92
CA ARG A 266 -8.98 -28.45 -10.45
C ARG A 266 -9.50 -29.36 -9.34
N ASP A 267 -8.58 -29.86 -8.53
CA ASP A 267 -8.82 -30.99 -7.65
C ASP A 267 -8.49 -30.66 -6.19
N SER A 268 -7.34 -30.03 -5.92
CA SER A 268 -6.82 -29.97 -4.54
C SER A 268 -5.90 -28.78 -4.26
N VAL A 269 -5.84 -28.40 -2.98
CA VAL A 269 -4.84 -27.47 -2.43
C VAL A 269 -3.40 -27.87 -2.76
N LEU A 270 -3.13 -29.17 -2.95
CA LEU A 270 -1.80 -29.67 -3.33
C LEU A 270 -1.29 -29.09 -4.65
N GLU A 271 -2.19 -28.77 -5.60
CA GLU A 271 -1.79 -28.15 -6.87
C GLU A 271 -1.10 -26.81 -6.62
N LEU A 272 -1.64 -26.00 -5.70
CA LEU A 272 -1.10 -24.69 -5.37
C LEU A 272 0.26 -24.80 -4.70
N TYR A 273 0.40 -25.66 -3.68
CA TYR A 273 1.68 -25.84 -3.00
C TYR A 273 2.76 -26.42 -3.92
N ARG A 274 2.44 -27.44 -4.71
CA ARG A 274 3.40 -28.05 -5.66
C ARG A 274 3.82 -27.04 -6.73
N ASP A 275 2.88 -26.24 -7.25
CA ASP A 275 3.16 -25.18 -8.22
C ASP A 275 4.12 -24.13 -7.63
N ASP A 276 3.86 -23.68 -6.40
CA ASP A 276 4.71 -22.68 -5.72
C ASP A 276 6.11 -23.22 -5.43
N ILE A 277 6.22 -24.46 -4.94
CA ILE A 277 7.51 -25.10 -4.64
C ILE A 277 8.33 -25.29 -5.93
N THR A 278 7.67 -25.62 -7.04
CA THR A 278 8.33 -25.81 -8.33
C THR A 278 8.86 -24.50 -8.91
N ARG A 279 8.12 -23.40 -8.74
CA ARG A 279 8.46 -22.09 -9.32
C ARG A 279 9.35 -21.23 -8.44
N HIS A 280 9.25 -21.37 -7.12
CA HIS A 280 9.88 -20.46 -6.17
C HIS A 280 10.85 -21.20 -5.25
N ARG A 281 12.13 -20.83 -5.37
CA ARG A 281 13.19 -21.35 -4.48
C ARG A 281 12.92 -20.94 -3.02
N ALA A 282 13.28 -21.79 -2.07
CA ALA A 282 13.26 -21.41 -0.65
C ALA A 282 14.21 -20.23 -0.38
N VAL A 283 13.70 -19.23 0.35
CA VAL A 283 14.43 -18.01 0.71
C VAL A 283 14.80 -17.95 2.20
N LEU A 284 14.01 -18.60 3.05
CA LEU A 284 14.24 -18.75 4.48
C LEU A 284 14.29 -20.24 4.84
N ALA A 285 14.90 -20.57 5.97
CA ALA A 285 14.84 -21.90 6.58
C ALA A 285 14.81 -21.80 8.10
N LEU A 286 14.23 -22.84 8.71
CA LEU A 286 14.17 -23.05 10.14
C LEU A 286 15.09 -24.18 10.56
N ASP A 287 15.53 -24.15 11.81
CA ASP A 287 16.25 -25.25 12.46
C ASP A 287 15.31 -26.03 13.39
N GLN A 288 14.14 -26.41 12.86
CA GLN A 288 13.15 -27.20 13.59
C GLN A 288 12.95 -28.54 12.88
N PRO A 289 13.58 -29.62 13.39
CA PRO A 289 13.41 -30.94 12.81
C PRO A 289 12.06 -31.53 13.25
N GLU A 290 11.10 -31.57 12.34
CA GLU A 290 9.91 -32.43 12.43
C GLU A 290 9.98 -33.48 11.31
N ASP A 291 9.81 -34.76 11.63
CA ASP A 291 9.55 -35.79 10.63
C ASP A 291 8.03 -35.90 10.42
N ALA A 292 7.50 -35.00 9.60
CA ALA A 292 6.05 -34.85 9.41
C ALA A 292 5.38 -36.14 8.90
N VAL A 293 6.10 -36.93 8.09
CA VAL A 293 5.59 -38.21 7.57
C VAL A 293 5.46 -39.23 8.70
N ALA A 294 6.48 -39.35 9.56
CA ALA A 294 6.42 -40.24 10.71
C ALA A 294 5.31 -39.84 11.70
N VAL A 295 5.12 -38.55 11.95
CA VAL A 295 4.01 -38.04 12.79
C VAL A 295 2.66 -38.50 12.23
N VAL A 296 2.45 -38.36 10.92
CA VAL A 296 1.20 -38.80 10.27
C VAL A 296 0.98 -40.30 10.41
N GLN A 297 2.03 -41.10 10.15
CA GLN A 297 1.99 -42.56 10.25
C GLN A 297 1.71 -43.07 11.67
N GLN A 298 2.13 -42.31 12.69
CA GLN A 298 1.85 -42.61 14.10
C GLN A 298 0.46 -42.14 14.57
N GLY A 299 -0.35 -41.56 13.67
CA GLY A 299 -1.69 -41.07 14.00
C GLY A 299 -1.76 -39.60 14.43
N GLY A 300 -0.62 -38.91 14.55
CA GLY A 300 -0.55 -37.50 14.97
C GLY A 300 -0.73 -36.52 13.81
N VAL A 301 -0.95 -35.24 14.11
CA VAL A 301 -1.07 -34.15 13.13
C VAL A 301 0.22 -33.31 13.14
N PRO A 302 0.99 -33.26 12.05
CA PRO A 302 2.23 -32.48 11.98
C PRO A 302 1.97 -30.98 11.83
N GLU A 303 2.94 -30.16 12.21
CA GLU A 303 2.86 -28.71 12.10
C GLU A 303 3.19 -28.19 10.69
N LEU A 304 3.88 -28.99 9.88
CA LEU A 304 4.28 -28.69 8.50
C LEU A 304 5.08 -27.38 8.41
N TYR A 305 6.07 -27.23 9.29
CA TYR A 305 6.84 -25.99 9.45
C TYR A 305 7.52 -25.51 8.18
N ALA A 306 8.12 -26.41 7.38
CA ALA A 306 8.83 -26.02 6.16
C ALA A 306 7.83 -25.58 5.07
N LEU A 307 6.70 -26.28 4.95
CA LEU A 307 5.62 -25.89 4.04
C LEU A 307 5.04 -24.51 4.38
N ARG A 308 4.70 -24.28 5.66
CA ARG A 308 4.15 -23.01 6.13
C ARG A 308 5.14 -21.85 5.96
N LEU A 309 6.43 -22.08 6.24
CA LEU A 309 7.47 -21.08 6.03
C LEU A 309 7.64 -20.74 4.55
N HIS A 310 7.69 -21.75 3.67
CA HIS A 310 7.81 -21.51 2.22
C HIS A 310 6.59 -20.74 1.69
N ASN A 311 5.38 -21.18 2.04
CA ASN A 311 4.13 -20.52 1.70
C ASN A 311 4.06 -19.07 2.22
N GLY A 312 4.62 -18.80 3.41
CA GLY A 312 4.75 -17.46 3.97
C GLY A 312 5.69 -16.52 3.19
N THR A 313 6.42 -17.02 2.18
CA THR A 313 7.32 -16.25 1.31
C THR A 313 6.87 -16.22 -0.15
N VAL A 314 5.66 -16.73 -0.44
CA VAL A 314 4.97 -16.63 -1.72
C VAL A 314 3.64 -15.92 -1.47
N TYR A 315 3.44 -14.79 -2.12
CA TYR A 315 2.41 -13.82 -1.76
C TYR A 315 1.24 -13.88 -2.75
N ARG A 316 0.45 -14.96 -2.69
CA ARG A 316 -0.78 -15.07 -3.50
C ARG A 316 -1.86 -14.16 -2.95
N TRP A 317 -2.60 -13.44 -3.80
CA TRP A 317 -3.72 -12.59 -3.35
C TRP A 317 -4.84 -13.36 -2.65
N ASN A 318 -5.06 -14.62 -3.05
CA ASN A 318 -5.78 -15.62 -2.25
C ASN A 318 -4.77 -16.71 -1.88
N ARG A 319 -4.47 -16.90 -0.59
CA ARG A 319 -3.44 -17.83 -0.13
C ARG A 319 -4.06 -19.10 0.45
N PRO A 320 -3.63 -20.30 0.00
CA PRO A 320 -3.96 -21.53 0.70
C PRO A 320 -3.21 -21.58 2.02
N CYS A 321 -3.90 -21.88 3.11
CA CYS A 321 -3.29 -21.96 4.42
C CYS A 321 -3.63 -23.30 5.08
N TYR A 322 -2.58 -23.98 5.56
CA TYR A 322 -2.66 -25.10 6.48
C TYR A 322 -2.44 -24.59 7.90
N GLY A 323 -3.27 -25.05 8.84
CA GLY A 323 -3.10 -24.77 10.26
C GLY A 323 -3.48 -25.97 11.11
N VAL A 324 -3.05 -25.94 12.37
CA VAL A 324 -3.42 -26.91 13.39
C VAL A 324 -4.05 -26.14 14.55
N ALA A 325 -5.23 -26.56 14.99
CA ALA A 325 -5.93 -26.00 16.15
C ALA A 325 -6.45 -27.15 17.00
N ASP A 326 -6.17 -27.12 18.30
CA ASP A 326 -6.55 -28.18 19.27
C ASP A 326 -6.16 -29.60 18.81
N GLY A 327 -5.01 -29.71 18.13
CA GLY A 327 -4.49 -30.98 17.60
C GLY A 327 -5.16 -31.47 16.31
N VAL A 328 -6.03 -30.66 15.69
CA VAL A 328 -6.75 -30.98 14.45
C VAL A 328 -6.27 -30.10 13.30
N ALA A 329 -5.97 -30.71 12.16
CA ALA A 329 -5.60 -29.99 10.94
C ALA A 329 -6.83 -29.29 10.33
N HIS A 330 -6.64 -28.08 9.82
CA HIS A 330 -7.66 -27.37 9.05
C HIS A 330 -7.04 -26.68 7.84
N LEU A 331 -7.87 -26.43 6.82
CA LEU A 331 -7.53 -25.61 5.67
C LEU A 331 -8.33 -24.30 5.73
N ARG A 332 -7.70 -23.21 5.33
CA ARG A 332 -8.36 -21.92 5.14
C ARG A 332 -7.87 -21.25 3.86
N ILE A 333 -8.75 -20.45 3.28
CA ILE A 333 -8.40 -19.48 2.24
C ILE A 333 -8.19 -18.16 2.96
N GLU A 334 -7.02 -17.56 2.77
CA GLU A 334 -6.74 -16.22 3.23
C GLU A 334 -6.86 -15.25 2.06
N HIS A 335 -7.80 -14.33 2.16
CA HIS A 335 -8.08 -13.31 1.17
C HIS A 335 -7.35 -12.01 1.56
N ARG A 336 -6.25 -11.72 0.85
CA ARG A 336 -5.27 -10.67 1.20
C ARG A 336 -5.46 -9.36 0.42
N VAL A 337 -6.56 -9.28 -0.32
CA VAL A 337 -6.78 -8.22 -1.32
C VAL A 337 -7.19 -6.90 -0.66
N LEU A 338 -7.91 -6.94 0.46
CA LEU A 338 -8.54 -5.76 1.03
C LEU A 338 -7.50 -4.83 1.70
N PRO A 339 -7.61 -3.51 1.51
CA PRO A 339 -6.81 -2.55 2.25
C PRO A 339 -7.30 -2.42 3.68
N ALA A 340 -6.41 -1.95 4.56
CA ALA A 340 -6.84 -1.44 5.86
C ALA A 340 -7.66 -0.15 5.69
N GLY A 341 -8.64 0.05 6.56
CA GLY A 341 -9.57 1.16 6.58
C GLY A 341 -10.57 1.16 5.41
N PRO A 342 -11.27 2.29 5.17
CA PRO A 342 -11.11 3.57 5.86
C PRO A 342 -11.68 3.59 7.28
N SER A 343 -12.57 2.67 7.65
CA SER A 343 -13.10 2.51 9.00
C SER A 343 -13.29 1.02 9.32
N VAL A 344 -13.35 0.68 10.61
CA VAL A 344 -13.65 -0.69 11.08
C VAL A 344 -14.98 -1.19 10.51
N GLN A 345 -16.00 -0.33 10.44
CA GLN A 345 -17.28 -0.67 9.83
C GLN A 345 -17.15 -0.98 8.34
N ASP A 346 -16.31 -0.23 7.62
CA ASP A 346 -16.07 -0.47 6.19
C ASP A 346 -15.32 -1.79 5.97
N GLU A 347 -14.36 -2.13 6.83
CA GLU A 347 -13.59 -3.38 6.81
C GLU A 347 -14.51 -4.60 7.01
N VAL A 348 -15.34 -4.59 8.06
CA VAL A 348 -16.30 -5.67 8.33
C VAL A 348 -17.39 -5.74 7.25
N ALA A 349 -17.80 -4.61 6.67
CA ALA A 349 -18.72 -4.59 5.54
C ALA A 349 -18.13 -5.26 4.29
N ASN A 350 -16.84 -5.04 4.01
CA ASN A 350 -16.13 -5.71 2.92
C ASN A 350 -16.02 -7.23 3.19
N ALA A 351 -15.76 -7.62 4.44
CA ALA A 351 -15.73 -9.03 4.85
C ALA A 351 -17.11 -9.70 4.69
N ALA A 352 -18.18 -9.03 5.11
CA ALA A 352 -19.55 -9.51 4.97
C ALA A 352 -19.92 -9.76 3.49
N LEU A 353 -19.56 -8.83 2.60
CA LEU A 353 -19.75 -9.02 1.15
C LEU A 353 -18.99 -10.27 0.66
N PHE A 354 -17.72 -10.42 1.02
CA PHE A 354 -16.91 -11.56 0.61
C PHE A 354 -17.49 -12.89 1.14
N PHE A 355 -17.76 -12.98 2.44
CA PHE A 355 -18.28 -14.21 3.06
C PHE A 355 -19.67 -14.56 2.55
N GLY A 356 -20.53 -13.57 2.32
CA GLY A 356 -21.85 -13.76 1.71
C GLY A 356 -21.76 -14.35 0.31
N LEU A 357 -20.87 -13.80 -0.53
CA LEU A 357 -20.65 -14.33 -1.88
C LEU A 357 -20.06 -15.74 -1.86
N MET A 358 -19.10 -16.01 -0.96
CA MET A 358 -18.53 -17.34 -0.77
C MET A 358 -19.62 -18.35 -0.34
N ALA A 359 -20.50 -17.97 0.58
CA ALA A 359 -21.62 -18.80 1.00
C ALA A 359 -22.62 -19.05 -0.13
N ALA A 360 -23.06 -17.99 -0.84
CA ALA A 360 -24.05 -18.11 -1.91
C ALA A 360 -23.55 -18.92 -3.12
N LEU A 361 -22.32 -18.65 -3.59
CA LEU A 361 -21.74 -19.34 -4.74
C LEU A 361 -21.45 -20.82 -4.43
N SER A 362 -21.21 -21.17 -3.16
CA SER A 362 -21.05 -22.58 -2.75
C SER A 362 -22.30 -23.42 -3.05
N GLN A 363 -23.49 -22.81 -3.04
CA GLN A 363 -24.77 -23.48 -3.26
C GLN A 363 -25.21 -23.53 -4.73
N GLN A 364 -24.54 -22.79 -5.63
CA GLN A 364 -24.94 -22.79 -7.04
C GLN A 364 -24.69 -24.15 -7.72
N PRO A 365 -25.57 -24.63 -8.61
CA PRO A 365 -25.39 -25.93 -9.25
C PRO A 365 -24.15 -25.95 -10.16
N VAL A 366 -23.89 -24.85 -10.88
CA VAL A 366 -22.76 -24.71 -11.79
C VAL A 366 -21.66 -23.90 -11.10
N PRO A 367 -20.45 -24.43 -10.92
CA PRO A 367 -19.33 -23.68 -10.35
C PRO A 367 -18.97 -22.44 -11.18
N ILE A 368 -18.50 -21.37 -10.52
CA ILE A 368 -18.16 -20.12 -11.21
C ILE A 368 -17.03 -20.28 -12.24
N HIS A 369 -16.07 -21.18 -12.00
CA HIS A 369 -14.95 -21.42 -12.90
C HIS A 369 -15.34 -22.09 -14.22
N GLU A 370 -16.56 -22.63 -14.32
CA GLU A 370 -17.15 -23.11 -15.57
C GLU A 370 -17.94 -22.01 -16.32
N GLN A 371 -18.25 -20.90 -15.63
CA GLN A 371 -19.06 -19.79 -16.16
C GLN A 371 -18.26 -18.54 -16.48
N LEU A 372 -17.07 -18.41 -15.87
CA LEU A 372 -16.16 -17.27 -16.01
C LEU A 372 -14.78 -17.79 -16.41
N ASP A 373 -14.25 -17.23 -17.49
CA ASP A 373 -12.89 -17.50 -17.93
C ASP A 373 -11.85 -17.00 -16.90
N PHE A 374 -10.75 -17.74 -16.74
CA PHE A 374 -9.73 -17.38 -15.75
C PHE A 374 -9.06 -16.04 -16.07
N ASP A 375 -8.75 -15.79 -17.34
CA ASP A 375 -8.11 -14.55 -17.75
C ASP A 375 -9.07 -13.38 -17.55
N ALA A 376 -10.37 -13.57 -17.78
CA ALA A 376 -11.39 -12.57 -17.44
C ALA A 376 -11.41 -12.26 -15.93
N ALA A 377 -11.35 -13.27 -15.06
CA ALA A 377 -11.29 -13.06 -13.60
C ALA A 377 -10.02 -12.28 -13.18
N LYS A 378 -8.88 -12.60 -13.78
CA LYS A 378 -7.59 -11.92 -13.54
C LYS A 378 -7.60 -10.49 -14.07
N GLU A 379 -8.13 -10.26 -15.26
CA GLU A 379 -8.29 -8.92 -15.84
C GLU A 379 -9.22 -8.05 -15.00
N ASN A 380 -10.35 -8.61 -14.56
CA ASN A 380 -11.27 -7.93 -13.65
C ASN A 380 -10.56 -7.48 -12.37
N PHE A 381 -9.70 -8.33 -11.78
CA PHE A 381 -8.96 -8.00 -10.57
C PHE A 381 -8.05 -6.78 -10.76
N PHE A 382 -7.25 -6.75 -11.83
CA PHE A 382 -6.39 -5.58 -12.12
C PHE A 382 -7.18 -4.36 -12.63
N SER A 383 -8.35 -4.56 -13.23
CA SER A 383 -9.27 -3.47 -13.59
C SER A 383 -9.84 -2.82 -12.33
N ALA A 384 -10.29 -3.62 -11.36
CA ALA A 384 -10.78 -3.18 -10.06
C ALA A 384 -9.70 -2.42 -9.29
N ALA A 385 -8.48 -2.95 -9.22
CA ALA A 385 -7.36 -2.28 -8.56
C ALA A 385 -7.06 -0.89 -9.18
N ARG A 386 -7.12 -0.78 -10.51
CA ARG A 386 -6.86 0.50 -11.22
C ARG A 386 -7.98 1.51 -11.06
N GLN A 387 -9.23 1.07 -11.23
CA GLN A 387 -10.37 1.96 -11.49
C GLN A 387 -11.43 1.95 -10.39
N GLY A 388 -11.33 1.07 -9.40
CA GLY A 388 -12.33 0.89 -8.35
C GLY A 388 -13.71 0.56 -8.93
N LEU A 389 -14.75 1.24 -8.44
CA LEU A 389 -16.14 1.09 -8.87
C LEU A 389 -16.40 1.43 -10.36
N ARG A 390 -15.49 2.17 -11.01
CA ARG A 390 -15.60 2.50 -12.44
C ARG A 390 -15.10 1.39 -13.37
N ALA A 391 -14.49 0.34 -12.81
CA ALA A 391 -13.99 -0.79 -13.57
C ALA A 391 -15.11 -1.44 -14.41
N GLN A 392 -14.77 -1.80 -15.64
CA GLN A 392 -15.59 -2.69 -16.46
C GLN A 392 -15.12 -4.13 -16.24
N PHE A 393 -16.07 -5.03 -16.02
CA PHE A 393 -15.83 -6.45 -15.79
C PHE A 393 -16.45 -7.29 -16.88
N THR A 394 -15.71 -8.30 -17.31
CA THR A 394 -16.28 -9.45 -18.03
C THR A 394 -16.77 -10.45 -17.00
N TRP A 395 -18.07 -10.70 -16.94
CA TRP A 395 -18.69 -11.61 -15.97
C TRP A 395 -19.27 -12.87 -16.65
N THR A 396 -20.14 -13.58 -15.95
CA THR A 396 -20.72 -14.84 -16.42
C THR A 396 -21.38 -14.70 -17.80
N GLY A 397 -21.12 -15.68 -18.67
CA GLY A 397 -21.60 -15.66 -20.07
C GLY A 397 -20.92 -14.61 -20.95
N GLY A 398 -19.76 -14.07 -20.55
CA GLY A 398 -18.97 -13.12 -21.33
C GLY A 398 -19.55 -11.71 -21.39
N LYS A 399 -20.51 -11.38 -20.51
CA LYS A 399 -21.15 -10.06 -20.47
C LYS A 399 -20.21 -9.03 -19.86
N VAL A 400 -20.09 -7.87 -20.50
CA VAL A 400 -19.39 -6.72 -19.93
C VAL A 400 -20.36 -5.87 -19.12
N VAL A 401 -20.00 -5.57 -17.87
CA VAL A 401 -20.81 -4.81 -16.92
C VAL A 401 -19.89 -3.97 -16.02
N SER A 402 -20.33 -2.79 -15.58
CA SER A 402 -19.56 -2.02 -14.61
C SER A 402 -19.54 -2.71 -13.24
N ALA A 403 -18.49 -2.49 -12.47
CA ALA A 403 -18.38 -3.02 -11.12
C ALA A 403 -19.56 -2.56 -10.24
N SER A 404 -19.95 -1.28 -10.31
CA SER A 404 -21.08 -0.74 -9.55
C SER A 404 -22.41 -1.41 -9.90
N THR A 405 -22.73 -1.56 -11.19
CA THR A 405 -23.96 -2.23 -11.63
C THR A 405 -23.97 -3.70 -11.22
N LEU A 406 -22.86 -4.41 -11.42
CA LEU A 406 -22.75 -5.81 -11.03
C LEU A 406 -22.94 -6.00 -9.51
N LEU A 407 -22.32 -5.12 -8.71
CA LEU A 407 -22.46 -5.13 -7.25
C LEU A 407 -23.91 -4.90 -6.82
N LEU A 408 -24.54 -3.83 -7.30
CA LEU A 408 -25.89 -3.43 -6.89
C LEU A 408 -26.97 -4.41 -7.37
N GLU A 409 -26.91 -4.85 -8.61
CA GLU A 409 -28.00 -5.61 -9.23
C GLU A 409 -27.90 -7.12 -9.02
N GLN A 410 -26.69 -7.65 -8.79
CA GLN A 410 -26.48 -9.11 -8.74
C GLN A 410 -25.77 -9.57 -7.46
N LEU A 411 -24.62 -8.96 -7.12
CA LEU A 411 -23.75 -9.52 -6.09
C LEU A 411 -24.20 -9.18 -4.67
N LEU A 412 -24.70 -7.98 -4.40
CA LEU A 412 -25.23 -7.64 -3.07
C LEU A 412 -26.49 -8.45 -2.71
N PRO A 413 -27.49 -8.62 -3.61
CA PRO A 413 -28.59 -9.56 -3.37
C PRO A 413 -28.09 -10.98 -3.12
N MET A 414 -27.15 -11.46 -3.93
CA MET A 414 -26.58 -12.80 -3.76
C MET A 414 -25.84 -12.97 -2.42
N ALA A 415 -25.05 -11.99 -2.01
CA ALA A 415 -24.34 -12.02 -0.74
C ALA A 415 -25.31 -12.04 0.45
N ARG A 416 -26.42 -11.29 0.35
CA ARG A 416 -27.48 -11.26 1.35
C ARG A 416 -28.12 -12.64 1.53
N ASP A 417 -28.47 -13.30 0.43
CA ASP A 417 -29.01 -14.67 0.46
C ASP A 417 -28.00 -15.62 1.09
N GLY A 418 -26.73 -15.56 0.68
CA GLY A 418 -25.66 -16.41 1.22
C GLY A 418 -25.42 -16.25 2.72
N LEU A 419 -25.43 -15.03 3.25
CA LEU A 419 -25.30 -14.79 4.70
C LEU A 419 -26.55 -15.28 5.44
N THR A 420 -27.74 -15.06 4.88
CA THR A 420 -29.02 -15.49 5.48
C THR A 420 -29.10 -17.01 5.58
N ASP A 421 -28.74 -17.71 4.49
CA ASP A 421 -28.70 -19.18 4.44
C ASP A 421 -27.65 -19.77 5.39
N ALA A 422 -26.55 -19.04 5.62
CA ALA A 422 -25.53 -19.38 6.61
C ALA A 422 -25.97 -19.10 8.06
N GLY A 423 -27.16 -18.55 8.28
CA GLY A 423 -27.71 -18.28 9.61
C GLY A 423 -27.05 -17.09 10.31
N ILE A 424 -26.50 -16.12 9.56
CA ILE A 424 -25.98 -14.87 10.10
C ILE A 424 -27.15 -14.01 10.60
N ASP A 425 -26.92 -13.25 11.68
CA ASP A 425 -27.91 -12.35 12.25
C ASP A 425 -28.42 -11.35 11.21
N GLY A 426 -29.76 -11.25 11.09
CA GLY A 426 -30.38 -10.41 10.06
C GLY A 426 -30.03 -8.92 10.18
N ALA A 427 -29.83 -8.42 11.41
CA ALA A 427 -29.43 -7.03 11.61
C ALA A 427 -27.98 -6.78 11.17
N ASP A 428 -27.08 -7.76 11.37
CA ASP A 428 -25.71 -7.70 10.83
C ASP A 428 -25.73 -7.72 9.30
N VAL A 429 -26.52 -8.61 8.68
CA VAL A 429 -26.68 -8.67 7.21
C VAL A 429 -27.18 -7.34 6.65
N ASP A 430 -28.27 -6.80 7.22
CA ASP A 430 -28.86 -5.53 6.79
C ASP A 430 -27.87 -4.38 6.93
N ARG A 431 -27.19 -4.29 8.08
CA ARG A 431 -26.24 -3.22 8.37
C ARG A 431 -25.05 -3.28 7.42
N TYR A 432 -24.31 -4.39 7.40
CA TYR A 432 -23.04 -4.43 6.69
C TYR A 432 -23.20 -4.39 5.17
N LEU A 433 -24.17 -5.12 4.60
CA LEU A 433 -24.42 -5.06 3.16
C LEU A 433 -25.07 -3.72 2.76
N GLY A 434 -25.87 -3.11 3.66
CA GLY A 434 -26.40 -1.76 3.48
C GLY A 434 -25.29 -0.70 3.40
N LEU A 435 -24.24 -0.82 4.23
CA LEU A 435 -23.07 0.06 4.17
C LEU A 435 -22.33 -0.04 2.82
N VAL A 436 -22.14 -1.26 2.30
CA VAL A 436 -21.56 -1.46 0.97
C VAL A 436 -22.47 -0.85 -0.11
N GLU A 437 -23.78 -1.09 -0.02
CA GLU A 437 -24.74 -0.54 -0.97
C GLU A 437 -24.72 1.00 -1.01
N GLU A 438 -24.76 1.66 0.15
CA GLU A 438 -24.67 3.14 0.25
C GLU A 438 -23.34 3.64 -0.32
N ARG A 439 -22.23 2.94 -0.06
CA ARG A 439 -20.90 3.27 -0.59
C ARG A 439 -20.84 3.13 -2.11
N VAL A 440 -21.42 2.08 -2.67
CA VAL A 440 -21.44 1.85 -4.13
C VAL A 440 -22.35 2.86 -4.82
N ARG A 441 -23.52 3.16 -4.27
CA ARG A 441 -24.48 4.14 -4.83
C ARG A 441 -23.95 5.57 -4.82
N SER A 442 -23.22 5.95 -3.77
CA SER A 442 -22.59 7.27 -3.66
C SER A 442 -21.28 7.38 -4.44
N GLU A 443 -20.76 6.26 -4.95
CA GLU A 443 -19.43 6.12 -5.55
C GLU A 443 -18.27 6.58 -4.63
N GLN A 444 -18.51 6.72 -3.32
CA GLN A 444 -17.54 7.24 -2.37
C GLN A 444 -16.80 6.10 -1.66
N THR A 445 -15.82 5.51 -2.33
CA THR A 445 -14.82 4.64 -1.68
C THR A 445 -13.77 5.46 -0.94
N GLY A 446 -12.92 4.81 -0.14
CA GLY A 446 -11.76 5.47 0.49
C GLY A 446 -10.86 6.16 -0.52
N ALA A 447 -10.56 5.48 -1.62
CA ALA A 447 -9.76 6.04 -2.69
C ALA A 447 -10.43 7.26 -3.34
N GLN A 448 -11.73 7.16 -3.64
CA GLN A 448 -12.45 8.28 -4.26
C GLN A 448 -12.57 9.47 -3.29
N TRP A 449 -12.78 9.24 -2.00
CA TRP A 449 -12.86 10.29 -0.99
C TRP A 449 -11.53 11.08 -0.88
N VAL A 450 -10.38 10.39 -0.86
CA VAL A 450 -9.05 11.03 -0.86
C VAL A 450 -8.86 11.90 -2.10
N LEU A 451 -9.12 11.35 -3.29
CA LEU A 451 -8.93 12.07 -4.56
C LEU A 451 -9.88 13.27 -4.68
N SER A 452 -11.15 13.12 -4.32
CA SER A 452 -12.14 14.20 -4.32
C SER A 452 -11.77 15.30 -3.31
N SER A 453 -11.20 14.94 -2.16
CA SER A 453 -10.74 15.91 -1.16
C SER A 453 -9.56 16.73 -1.66
N LEU A 454 -8.56 16.09 -2.28
CA LEU A 454 -7.43 16.78 -2.91
C LEU A 454 -7.89 17.70 -4.05
N GLN A 455 -8.83 17.23 -4.88
CA GLN A 455 -9.42 18.04 -5.94
C GLN A 455 -10.17 19.26 -5.38
N ALA A 456 -10.95 19.09 -4.31
CA ALA A 456 -11.69 20.18 -3.68
C ALA A 456 -10.76 21.23 -3.07
N MET A 457 -9.61 20.83 -2.52
CA MET A 457 -8.59 21.77 -2.03
C MET A 457 -7.89 22.53 -3.17
N GLY A 458 -7.78 21.94 -4.36
CA GLY A 458 -7.11 22.55 -5.50
C GLY A 458 -5.62 22.80 -5.21
N GLU A 459 -5.10 23.94 -5.62
CA GLU A 459 -3.71 24.38 -5.39
C GLU A 459 -3.54 25.20 -4.10
N ARG A 460 -4.55 25.24 -3.23
CA ARG A 460 -4.45 26.00 -1.98
C ARG A 460 -3.45 25.31 -1.05
N GLY A 461 -2.31 25.95 -0.79
CA GLY A 461 -1.25 25.44 0.08
C GLY A 461 -0.40 24.33 -0.54
N SER A 462 0.72 24.00 0.13
CA SER A 462 1.68 23.02 -0.38
C SER A 462 1.08 21.61 -0.49
N ALA A 463 1.70 20.77 -1.33
CA ALA A 463 1.28 19.37 -1.47
C ALA A 463 1.33 18.61 -0.13
N ASP A 464 2.37 18.84 0.68
CA ASP A 464 2.50 18.26 2.02
C ASP A 464 1.32 18.64 2.91
N LEU A 465 0.95 19.93 2.96
CA LEU A 465 -0.18 20.39 3.76
C LEU A 465 -1.49 19.71 3.34
N ARG A 466 -1.75 19.61 2.04
CA ARG A 466 -2.97 18.96 1.53
C ARG A 466 -3.02 17.47 1.90
N HIS A 467 -1.90 16.74 1.79
CA HIS A 467 -1.85 15.33 2.18
C HIS A 467 -2.00 15.13 3.69
N ARG A 468 -1.37 15.98 4.51
CA ARG A 468 -1.58 15.96 5.97
C ARG A 468 -3.03 16.26 6.32
N GLN A 469 -3.67 17.20 5.65
CA GLN A 469 -5.08 17.51 5.90
C GLN A 469 -6.01 16.34 5.57
N VAL A 470 -5.72 15.58 4.51
CA VAL A 470 -6.42 14.32 4.21
C VAL A 470 -6.22 13.31 5.34
N ALA A 471 -4.99 13.12 5.81
CA ALA A 471 -4.69 12.19 6.91
C ALA A 471 -5.36 12.62 8.24
N THR A 472 -5.36 13.92 8.56
CA THR A 472 -6.07 14.49 9.71
C THR A 472 -7.57 14.21 9.63
N ALA A 473 -8.21 14.57 8.52
CA ALA A 473 -9.64 14.32 8.33
C ALA A 473 -9.97 12.82 8.35
N MET A 474 -9.10 11.96 7.82
CA MET A 474 -9.25 10.50 7.88
C MET A 474 -9.21 9.99 9.32
N ARG A 475 -8.21 10.40 10.11
CA ARG A 475 -8.09 10.07 11.54
C ARG A 475 -9.33 10.52 12.31
N ASP A 476 -9.79 11.74 12.08
CA ASP A 476 -10.91 12.32 12.84
C ASP A 476 -12.22 11.60 12.51
N ASN A 477 -12.48 11.29 11.24
CA ASN A 477 -13.64 10.50 10.84
C ASN A 477 -13.57 9.05 11.35
N GLN A 478 -12.38 8.44 11.39
CA GLN A 478 -12.15 7.14 12.02
C GLN A 478 -12.48 7.15 13.50
N ARG A 479 -12.06 8.18 14.24
CA ARG A 479 -12.39 8.36 15.66
C ARG A 479 -13.89 8.57 15.89
N ALA A 480 -14.58 9.20 14.94
CA ALA A 480 -16.03 9.36 14.97
C ALA A 480 -16.80 8.06 14.61
N GLY A 481 -16.10 7.01 14.17
CA GLY A 481 -16.70 5.71 13.83
C GLY A 481 -17.66 5.78 12.65
N GLN A 482 -17.50 6.75 11.75
CA GLN A 482 -18.36 6.87 10.57
C GLN A 482 -17.84 6.01 9.42
N PRO A 483 -18.70 5.38 8.61
CA PRO A 483 -18.30 4.74 7.37
C PRO A 483 -17.97 5.79 6.30
N VAL A 484 -17.04 5.46 5.40
CA VAL A 484 -16.43 6.43 4.47
C VAL A 484 -17.42 7.16 3.57
N HIS A 485 -18.52 6.52 3.18
CA HIS A 485 -19.52 7.13 2.31
C HIS A 485 -20.27 8.31 2.96
N ARG A 486 -20.13 8.50 4.29
CA ARG A 486 -20.69 9.62 5.05
C ARG A 486 -19.68 10.71 5.36
N TRP A 487 -18.40 10.49 5.06
CA TRP A 487 -17.36 11.45 5.41
C TRP A 487 -17.51 12.71 4.55
N PRO A 488 -17.49 13.91 5.15
CA PRO A 488 -17.34 15.14 4.37
C PRO A 488 -15.97 15.16 3.71
N LEU A 489 -15.84 15.82 2.55
CA LEU A 489 -14.54 16.02 1.91
C LEU A 489 -13.61 16.80 2.86
N ALA A 490 -12.34 16.42 2.89
CA ALA A 490 -11.35 17.16 3.65
C ALA A 490 -11.20 18.58 3.07
N GLN A 491 -11.22 19.56 3.96
CA GLN A 491 -11.01 20.97 3.62
C GLN A 491 -9.79 21.48 4.37
N LEU A 492 -9.07 22.43 3.77
CA LEU A 492 -8.06 23.19 4.51
C LEU A 492 -8.80 24.04 5.54
N ALA A 493 -8.62 23.74 6.82
CA ALA A 493 -9.08 24.63 7.88
C ALA A 493 -8.26 25.92 7.88
N ASP A 494 -8.79 26.98 8.50
CA ASP A 494 -7.94 28.04 9.06
C ASP A 494 -6.98 27.35 10.03
N LEU A 495 -5.70 27.34 9.67
CA LEU A 495 -4.68 26.45 10.19
C LEU A 495 -4.49 26.64 11.72
N PRO A 496 -4.53 25.57 12.55
CA PRO A 496 -4.03 25.61 13.93
C PRO A 496 -2.49 25.62 13.94
N ALA A 497 -1.88 25.98 15.08
CA ALA A 497 -0.41 26.08 15.28
C ALA A 497 0.40 24.86 14.82
N GLU A 498 -0.23 23.70 14.70
CA GLU A 498 0.32 22.45 14.14
C GLU A 498 0.61 22.51 12.62
N ALA A 499 0.09 23.51 11.92
CA ALA A 499 0.36 23.75 10.50
C ALA A 499 1.78 24.29 10.24
N LEU A 500 2.39 24.95 11.22
CA LEU A 500 3.82 25.31 11.21
C LEU A 500 4.71 24.10 10.90
N ALA A 501 4.26 22.89 11.25
CA ALA A 501 4.98 21.64 10.97
C ALA A 501 5.08 21.29 9.48
N SER A 502 4.23 21.83 8.60
CA SER A 502 4.36 21.71 7.13
C SER A 502 5.40 22.62 6.52
N TYR A 503 6.03 23.50 7.31
CA TYR A 503 6.88 24.56 6.79
C TYR A 503 8.27 24.51 7.42
N GLN A 504 8.73 23.33 7.84
CA GLN A 504 9.98 23.17 8.56
C GLN A 504 11.19 22.89 7.67
N THR A 505 11.01 22.26 6.51
CA THR A 505 12.11 21.95 5.59
C THR A 505 11.82 22.39 4.16
N ALA A 506 12.88 22.49 3.35
CA ALA A 506 12.78 22.80 1.93
C ALA A 506 11.80 21.88 1.18
N ARG A 507 11.86 20.56 1.45
CA ARG A 507 11.01 19.54 0.82
C ARG A 507 9.51 19.84 0.94
N GLN A 508 9.09 20.48 2.02
CA GLN A 508 7.67 20.71 2.30
C GLN A 508 7.13 21.97 1.62
N ILE A 509 8.01 22.87 1.16
CA ILE A 509 7.66 24.17 0.60
C ILE A 509 8.16 24.37 -0.83
N MET A 510 9.08 23.53 -1.30
CA MET A 510 9.64 23.65 -2.65
C MET A 510 8.62 23.32 -3.73
N THR A 511 8.74 24.03 -4.84
CA THR A 511 8.08 23.65 -6.10
C THR A 511 8.88 22.50 -6.74
N THR A 512 8.18 21.47 -7.20
CA THR A 512 8.78 20.29 -7.85
C THR A 512 8.40 20.15 -9.32
N ASP A 513 7.37 20.86 -9.79
CA ASP A 513 7.06 20.99 -11.21
C ASP A 513 7.90 22.13 -11.78
N LEU A 514 9.06 21.77 -12.35
CA LEU A 514 10.10 22.71 -12.74
C LEU A 514 10.15 22.89 -14.26
N CYS A 515 10.25 24.16 -14.66
CA CYS A 515 10.64 24.55 -15.99
C CYS A 515 12.18 24.71 -16.03
N THR A 516 12.88 23.89 -16.80
CA THR A 516 14.34 23.89 -16.93
C THR A 516 14.79 24.17 -18.37
N VAL A 517 16.06 24.58 -18.52
CA VAL A 517 16.74 24.75 -19.82
C VAL A 517 18.13 24.11 -19.76
N GLN A 518 18.74 23.88 -20.91
CA GLN A 518 20.13 23.45 -21.05
C GLN A 518 21.07 24.66 -21.29
N PRO A 519 22.38 24.54 -21.02
CA PRO A 519 23.32 25.66 -21.21
C PRO A 519 23.36 26.19 -22.65
N GLU A 520 23.13 25.33 -23.64
CA GLU A 520 23.22 25.60 -25.07
C GLU A 520 21.90 26.15 -25.66
N ASP A 521 20.83 26.17 -24.87
CA ASP A 521 19.55 26.73 -25.29
C ASP A 521 19.66 28.24 -25.54
N ILE A 522 18.84 28.75 -26.45
CA ILE A 522 18.73 30.18 -26.72
C ILE A 522 18.06 30.90 -25.54
N VAL A 523 18.55 32.09 -25.20
CA VAL A 523 18.00 32.89 -24.09
C VAL A 523 16.50 33.21 -24.26
N ASP A 524 16.02 33.34 -25.49
CA ASP A 524 14.61 33.59 -25.80
C ASP A 524 13.67 32.50 -25.26
N LEU A 525 14.14 31.25 -25.20
CA LEU A 525 13.38 30.15 -24.62
C LEU A 525 13.20 30.38 -23.11
N ALA A 526 14.29 30.66 -22.39
CA ALA A 526 14.24 30.96 -20.96
C ALA A 526 13.36 32.19 -20.67
N ALA A 527 13.43 33.23 -21.50
CA ALA A 527 12.58 34.42 -21.38
C ALA A 527 11.09 34.09 -21.60
N SER A 528 10.79 33.26 -22.61
CA SER A 528 9.44 32.82 -22.94
C SER A 528 8.85 31.94 -21.83
N MET A 529 9.64 31.03 -21.25
CA MET A 529 9.23 30.20 -20.11
C MET A 529 8.91 31.05 -18.88
N MET A 530 9.70 32.09 -18.60
CA MET A 530 9.41 33.04 -17.52
C MET A 530 8.08 33.76 -17.72
N ASP A 531 7.75 34.14 -18.96
CA ASP A 531 6.49 34.81 -19.30
C ASP A 531 5.30 33.85 -19.20
N TRP A 532 5.36 32.70 -19.89
CA TRP A 532 4.27 31.72 -19.99
C TRP A 532 3.95 31.05 -18.66
N SER A 533 4.97 30.70 -17.88
CA SER A 533 4.81 30.03 -16.59
C SER A 533 4.80 31.00 -15.40
N HIS A 534 4.88 32.32 -15.66
CA HIS A 534 4.91 33.37 -14.64
C HIS A 534 6.00 33.20 -13.56
N ILE A 535 7.14 32.64 -13.94
CA ILE A 535 8.29 32.38 -13.06
C ILE A 535 9.40 33.42 -13.26
N ARG A 536 10.26 33.60 -12.25
CA ARG A 536 11.35 34.58 -12.26
C ARG A 536 12.74 33.97 -12.35
N HIS A 537 12.83 32.66 -12.17
CA HIS A 537 14.06 31.89 -12.16
C HIS A 537 13.83 30.60 -12.93
N VAL A 538 14.80 30.23 -13.74
CA VAL A 538 14.80 29.00 -14.55
C VAL A 538 16.11 28.27 -14.24
N PRO A 539 16.07 27.10 -13.57
CA PRO A 539 17.24 26.27 -13.38
C PRO A 539 17.81 25.79 -14.71
N VAL A 540 19.13 25.66 -14.77
CA VAL A 540 19.85 25.10 -15.92
C VAL A 540 20.39 23.74 -15.53
N GLU A 541 20.05 22.70 -16.29
CA GLU A 541 20.47 21.33 -16.04
C GLU A 541 21.18 20.71 -17.25
N ASP A 542 22.01 19.70 -16.98
CA ASP A 542 22.59 18.86 -18.03
C ASP A 542 21.64 17.72 -18.44
N ASP A 543 22.04 16.91 -19.42
CA ASP A 543 21.28 15.74 -19.88
C ASP A 543 21.05 14.68 -18.79
N GLU A 544 21.80 14.71 -17.68
CA GLU A 544 21.64 13.82 -16.53
C GLU A 544 20.72 14.41 -15.44
N GLY A 545 20.15 15.60 -15.65
CA GLY A 545 19.31 16.31 -14.68
C GLY A 545 20.09 16.93 -13.52
N LYS A 546 21.41 17.10 -13.65
CA LYS A 546 22.23 17.78 -12.64
C LYS A 546 22.14 19.27 -12.84
N LEU A 547 22.03 19.99 -11.74
CA LEU A 547 22.03 21.45 -11.77
C LEU A 547 23.41 21.98 -12.18
N VAL A 548 23.48 22.66 -13.32
CA VAL A 548 24.70 23.30 -13.85
C VAL A 548 24.62 24.83 -13.88
N GLY A 549 23.44 25.41 -13.64
CA GLY A 549 23.30 26.86 -13.53
C GLY A 549 21.91 27.33 -13.11
N LEU A 550 21.75 28.65 -13.01
CA LEU A 550 20.47 29.29 -12.73
C LEU A 550 20.36 30.61 -13.50
N VAL A 551 19.31 30.76 -14.31
CA VAL A 551 18.96 32.02 -14.97
C VAL A 551 17.91 32.74 -14.15
N SER A 552 18.12 34.03 -13.90
CA SER A 552 17.12 34.91 -13.26
C SER A 552 16.59 35.92 -14.27
N HIS A 553 15.38 36.44 -14.07
CA HIS A 553 14.88 37.55 -14.91
C HIS A 553 15.86 38.75 -14.90
N ARG A 554 16.67 38.90 -13.84
CA ARG A 554 17.62 40.02 -13.71
C ARG A 554 18.79 39.83 -14.67
N ALA A 555 19.17 38.59 -14.96
CA ALA A 555 20.15 38.27 -16.00
C ALA A 555 19.61 38.70 -17.38
N LEU A 556 18.34 38.39 -17.68
CA LEU A 556 17.68 38.82 -18.92
C LEU A 556 17.63 40.35 -19.05
N LEU A 557 17.23 41.06 -17.98
CA LEU A 557 17.20 42.53 -17.99
C LEU A 557 18.59 43.15 -18.20
N ARG A 558 19.65 42.56 -17.62
CA ARG A 558 21.03 43.01 -17.85
C ARG A 558 21.47 42.76 -19.30
N LEU A 559 21.12 41.62 -19.88
CA LEU A 559 21.40 41.31 -21.28
C LEU A 559 20.79 42.37 -22.21
N VAL A 560 19.50 42.69 -22.02
CA VAL A 560 18.80 43.74 -22.77
C VAL A 560 19.43 45.11 -22.57
N ALA A 561 19.76 45.48 -21.32
CA ALA A 561 20.38 46.77 -20.99
C ALA A 561 21.77 46.94 -21.61
N ASN A 562 22.53 45.84 -21.73
CA ASN A 562 23.89 45.84 -22.30
C ASN A 562 23.90 45.80 -23.84
N GLY A 563 22.74 45.71 -24.50
CA GLY A 563 22.62 45.74 -25.95
C GLY A 563 23.19 44.51 -26.67
N VAL A 564 23.42 43.42 -25.94
CA VAL A 564 23.85 42.13 -26.50
C VAL A 564 22.68 41.56 -27.32
N GLY A 565 22.92 41.21 -28.58
CA GLY A 565 21.90 40.83 -29.57
C GLY A 565 21.56 41.90 -30.62
N ARG A 566 22.13 43.12 -30.54
CA ARG A 566 21.91 44.18 -31.56
C ARG A 566 22.75 44.06 -32.83
N ASN A 567 23.76 43.18 -32.87
CA ASN A 567 24.72 43.08 -33.97
C ASN A 567 24.66 41.76 -34.77
N GLY A 568 23.50 41.08 -34.78
CA GLY A 568 23.07 40.29 -35.93
C GLY A 568 23.78 38.98 -36.30
N GLU A 569 24.70 38.42 -35.50
CA GLU A 569 25.35 37.17 -35.93
C GLU A 569 25.20 35.93 -35.02
N ASP A 570 24.79 36.03 -33.75
CA ASP A 570 24.34 34.83 -32.99
C ASP A 570 23.40 35.22 -31.83
N MET A 571 22.40 34.38 -31.55
CA MET A 571 21.51 34.53 -30.38
C MET A 571 22.29 34.11 -29.13
N PRO A 572 22.31 34.91 -28.05
CA PRO A 572 23.04 34.55 -26.85
C PRO A 572 22.47 33.26 -26.25
N THR A 573 23.37 32.40 -25.78
CA THR A 573 23.02 31.13 -25.13
C THR A 573 22.73 31.33 -23.63
N VAL A 574 22.01 30.39 -23.03
CA VAL A 574 21.76 30.36 -21.59
C VAL A 574 23.07 30.38 -20.80
N ALA A 575 24.09 29.64 -21.25
CA ALA A 575 25.41 29.57 -20.63
C ALA A 575 26.08 30.94 -20.46
N GLU A 576 25.85 31.87 -21.39
CA GLU A 576 26.45 33.22 -21.36
C GLU A 576 25.86 34.12 -20.26
N ILE A 577 24.64 33.83 -19.80
CA ILE A 577 23.92 34.68 -18.84
C ILE A 577 23.62 34.01 -17.51
N MET A 578 23.73 32.68 -17.43
CA MET A 578 23.42 31.93 -16.22
C MET A 578 24.44 32.22 -15.10
N ASN A 579 24.01 32.02 -13.85
CA ASN A 579 24.95 31.81 -12.76
C ASN A 579 25.39 30.34 -12.78
N PRO A 580 26.67 30.00 -13.07
CA PRO A 580 27.14 28.61 -13.16
C PRO A 580 27.38 27.95 -11.80
N ALA A 581 27.34 28.71 -10.71
CA ALA A 581 27.49 28.19 -9.35
C ALA A 581 26.37 28.77 -8.45
N PRO A 582 25.10 28.43 -8.74
CA PRO A 582 24.01 28.84 -7.86
C PRO A 582 24.19 28.18 -6.50
N ARG A 583 23.82 28.90 -5.43
CA ARG A 583 23.85 28.32 -4.10
C ARG A 583 22.68 27.37 -3.95
N THR A 584 22.94 26.15 -3.50
CA THR A 584 21.96 25.09 -3.37
C THR A 584 21.77 24.67 -1.91
N VAL A 585 20.67 23.96 -1.66
CA VAL A 585 20.34 23.38 -0.36
C VAL A 585 19.86 21.95 -0.54
N GLY A 586 19.93 21.13 0.52
CA GLY A 586 19.33 19.80 0.52
C GLY A 586 17.82 19.87 0.80
N PRO A 587 17.04 18.85 0.43
CA PRO A 587 15.59 18.82 0.68
C PRO A 587 15.22 18.87 2.17
N ASP A 588 16.07 18.35 3.05
CA ASP A 588 15.82 18.35 4.49
C ASP A 588 16.38 19.59 5.21
N THR A 589 16.87 20.58 4.46
CA THR A 589 17.39 21.85 5.01
C THR A 589 16.25 22.61 5.71
N PRO A 590 16.44 23.07 6.97
CA PRO A 590 15.41 23.80 7.70
C PRO A 590 14.98 25.10 7.02
N THR A 591 13.68 25.40 6.99
CA THR A 591 13.12 26.63 6.39
C THR A 591 13.69 27.91 6.99
N LEU A 592 13.99 27.91 8.30
CA LEU A 592 14.66 29.05 8.95
C LEU A 592 16.06 29.28 8.37
N GLU A 593 16.78 28.21 8.06
CA GLU A 593 18.08 28.28 7.40
C GLU A 593 17.93 28.79 5.96
N LEU A 594 16.89 28.36 5.23
CA LEU A 594 16.57 28.90 3.90
C LEU A 594 16.35 30.42 3.94
N ILE A 595 15.51 30.88 4.87
CA ILE A 595 15.23 32.32 5.08
C ILE A 595 16.52 33.06 5.42
N HIS A 596 17.37 32.49 6.28
CA HIS A 596 18.66 33.08 6.64
C HIS A 596 19.58 33.21 5.43
N LEU A 597 19.77 32.12 4.68
CA LEU A 597 20.59 32.07 3.48
C LEU A 597 20.11 33.06 2.41
N MET A 598 18.80 33.12 2.17
CA MET A 598 18.20 34.03 1.20
C MET A 598 18.39 35.50 1.61
N ARG A 599 18.23 35.83 2.90
CA ARG A 599 18.43 37.19 3.40
C ARG A 599 19.89 37.62 3.43
N GLU A 600 20.78 36.77 3.94
CA GLU A 600 22.21 37.06 4.07
C GLU A 600 22.86 37.27 2.69
N HIS A 601 22.54 36.38 1.75
CA HIS A 601 23.15 36.40 0.41
C HIS A 601 22.29 37.14 -0.62
N LYS A 602 21.16 37.73 -0.21
CA LYS A 602 20.21 38.46 -1.07
C LYS A 602 19.76 37.63 -2.27
N LEU A 603 19.46 36.36 -2.02
CA LEU A 603 19.00 35.40 -3.02
C LEU A 603 17.49 35.44 -3.09
N ALA A 604 16.95 35.52 -4.30
CA ALA A 604 15.51 35.44 -4.54
C ALA A 604 15.03 33.99 -4.81
N CYS A 605 15.97 33.05 -4.88
CA CYS A 605 15.73 31.66 -5.23
C CYS A 605 16.88 30.77 -4.72
N LEU A 606 16.53 29.57 -4.23
CA LEU A 606 17.42 28.48 -3.82
C LEU A 606 17.00 27.18 -4.54
N PRO A 607 17.82 26.66 -5.46
CA PRO A 607 17.66 25.30 -5.96
C PRO A 607 17.89 24.25 -4.88
N VAL A 608 17.01 23.26 -4.84
CA VAL A 608 17.08 22.12 -3.92
C VAL A 608 17.67 20.93 -4.68
N VAL A 609 18.76 20.36 -4.16
CA VAL A 609 19.54 19.30 -4.82
C VAL A 609 19.68 18.10 -3.89
N GLU A 610 19.46 16.89 -4.42
CA GLU A 610 19.66 15.61 -3.74
C GLU A 610 20.57 14.75 -4.61
N ASP A 611 21.70 14.26 -4.07
CA ASP A 611 22.72 13.50 -4.80
C ASP A 611 23.25 14.15 -6.11
N GLY A 612 23.21 15.49 -6.17
CA GLY A 612 23.66 16.27 -7.34
C GLY A 612 22.56 16.54 -8.38
N THR A 613 21.40 15.90 -8.26
CA THR A 613 20.23 16.10 -9.13
C THR A 613 19.33 17.20 -8.59
N LEU A 614 18.81 18.06 -9.47
CA LEU A 614 17.83 19.07 -9.10
C LEU A 614 16.48 18.40 -8.76
N VAL A 615 15.98 18.62 -7.54
CA VAL A 615 14.73 17.99 -7.06
C VAL A 615 13.64 18.99 -6.69
N GLY A 616 13.96 20.29 -6.65
CA GLY A 616 12.99 21.32 -6.36
C GLY A 616 13.56 22.73 -6.38
N LEU A 617 12.69 23.72 -6.21
CA LEU A 617 13.06 25.13 -6.18
C LEU A 617 12.30 25.82 -5.04
N VAL A 618 13.00 26.61 -4.22
CA VAL A 618 12.39 27.50 -3.22
C VAL A 618 12.64 28.94 -3.64
N THR A 619 11.58 29.74 -3.68
CA THR A 619 11.61 31.14 -4.14
C THR A 619 11.04 32.10 -3.09
N GLU A 620 11.27 33.40 -3.28
CA GLU A 620 10.66 34.44 -2.43
C GLU A 620 9.13 34.32 -2.32
N PRO A 621 8.36 34.13 -3.42
CA PRO A 621 6.92 33.86 -3.33
C PRO A 621 6.56 32.71 -2.38
N ASP A 622 7.27 31.58 -2.45
CA ASP A 622 7.01 30.43 -1.58
C ASP A 622 7.17 30.83 -0.11
N LEU A 623 8.26 31.53 0.22
CA LEU A 623 8.51 32.00 1.58
C LEU A 623 7.55 33.10 2.03
N ILE A 624 7.08 33.96 1.12
CA ILE A 624 6.07 34.99 1.42
C ILE A 624 4.72 34.34 1.72
N GLU A 625 4.32 33.32 0.96
CA GLU A 625 3.09 32.57 1.25
C GLU A 625 3.16 31.92 2.63
N VAL A 626 4.27 31.26 2.94
CA VAL A 626 4.52 30.67 4.26
C VAL A 626 4.47 31.75 5.33
N SER A 627 5.29 32.81 5.21
CA SER A 627 5.40 33.88 6.21
C SER A 627 4.08 34.62 6.42
N GLY A 628 3.32 34.85 5.35
CA GLY A 628 2.01 35.49 5.39
C GLY A 628 1.02 34.68 6.21
N ARG A 629 0.94 33.36 5.97
CA ARG A 629 0.08 32.46 6.76
C ARG A 629 0.48 32.45 8.24
N LEU A 630 1.78 32.32 8.53
CA LEU A 630 2.28 32.30 9.91
C LEU A 630 2.05 33.63 10.63
N LEU A 631 2.18 34.75 9.92
CA LEU A 631 1.92 36.07 10.49
C LEU A 631 0.43 36.31 10.72
N GLU A 632 -0.45 35.91 9.79
CA GLU A 632 -1.90 35.97 9.96
C GLU A 632 -2.35 35.18 11.18
N GLU A 633 -1.80 33.98 11.37
CA GLU A 633 -2.04 33.14 12.54
C GLU A 633 -1.56 33.82 13.84
N TYR A 634 -0.30 34.28 13.88
CA TYR A 634 0.25 35.01 15.02
C TYR A 634 -0.61 36.23 15.40
N LEU A 635 -1.10 36.97 14.40
CA LEU A 635 -1.95 38.15 14.61
C LEU A 635 -3.38 37.79 15.03
N ARG A 636 -3.94 36.66 14.58
CA ARG A 636 -5.28 36.17 14.96
C ARG A 636 -5.30 35.55 16.36
N GLU A 637 -4.25 34.84 16.76
CA GLU A 637 -4.16 34.16 18.06
C GLU A 637 -3.86 35.10 19.25
N GLY A 638 -3.63 36.40 18.99
CA GLY A 638 -3.64 37.43 20.02
C GLY A 638 -2.69 37.15 21.20
N ARG A 639 -1.38 37.11 20.94
CA ARG A 639 -0.36 37.34 21.96
C ARG A 639 0.34 38.68 21.77
#